data_AF-A0A932VZ91-F1
#
_entry.id   AF-A0A932VZ91-F1
#
_cell.length_a   1.000
_cell.length_b   1.000
_cell.length_c   1.000
_cell.angle_alpha   90.00
_cell.angle_beta   90.00
_cell.angle_gamma   90.00
#
_symmetry.space_group_name_H-M   'P 1'
#
loop_
_entity.id
_entity.type
_entity.pdbx_description
1 polymer ?
#
loop_
_entity_poly.entity_id
_entity_poly.type
_entity_poly.pdbx_seq_one_letter_code
_entity_poly.pdbx_strand_id
1 'polypeptide(L)'
;MRNRFVGLGLISLLLLTAAPSIAQGPNILPTLSIGQEPYGSYLVSLPESINLYNGNVLASIPLISRQGRNGQDVVISATYNSKQIVKVQTGNNSWQYQFNTVGPHEGRWRISNQPYVSYTSNVWVYANDPRCTPPNTYGIYATPIVTWVGSDGSLNEMHRTDTDARVFETCAGTALTNYFDPGPYRSVNGAHAQFRGGSTVTNGVLYMKNGQRIDFSNASAIKAIDTNGNYITYNINNSGQTTSLVDNLNRSTNLTYDVNGNLSQITLMAANGQTQTYVFGYTTLHVNTYLSDCGAGVTGMHQDVTVLQSITLPNNLSYSFTYDQGVLEDNTAVSGCAGAGPAHNVYTSTLKLTKITYPEGAYTRYAYNYVRPTSAPDQIDKYVTAKYRNAQDGQGEQTWILSYTADGNGNITSTQINNPDSGVETHTFTGVLDTLVRYSVGGNYIKDIAQTWTFEPGDDGTPQPSCTNPATRHNPRITRRTTSVYQNNTTFIQSKVESDYDQQGYLTTTCTPNIQHINGNVIEKREYAFGNATPGSLLRRTDDTYLNSTGYDLNHAHILNRNSTQIIYNAGGILQSQTNYGYDESALTNATGATAHDDTNFGATYTTRGNQTSVSNLLSTPAPGSWLTTATTYDILGNRRQTTDPKSNLTTYSYTDSYSDGINRNTFAYFTSTTDALNQITSSVYNFNTGLVASTADPNNNVTSHNYNDIMNQETATNHPDGGQTTYSYNDIVANPGLGQYPSTTTTTKIDNSKNKMETRYFDGMKRVRQTVLNDPQGNVLVDTTYDNTSCGCGGSAASRSNPYRAGDTVYTTTTLSDTMCRVSEVRPTDWNPGNPTQNKLTYTYSVDMTNLVETKETIDPAGKKKKHGYDAFGRLVIAWEPDASGNYTLSTSYQYNILNKLTSVTQGGQT
;
A
#
# COMPACT_ATOMS: atom_id res chain seq x y z
N MET A 1 -13.33 19.08 15.17
CA MET A 1 -13.70 19.23 13.74
C MET A 1 -13.16 18.01 12.98
N ARG A 2 -13.69 17.64 11.80
CA ARG A 2 -13.30 16.40 11.08
C ARG A 2 -12.86 16.66 9.63
N ASN A 3 -11.59 16.38 9.32
CA ASN A 3 -11.14 15.92 8.00
C ASN A 3 -10.69 14.45 8.20
N ARG A 4 -11.12 13.44 7.43
CA ARG A 4 -11.08 13.24 5.97
C ARG A 4 -9.66 12.99 5.42
N PHE A 5 -9.26 11.72 5.44
CA PHE A 5 -8.58 11.05 4.32
C PHE A 5 -9.12 9.62 4.22
N VAL A 6 -9.28 9.11 2.99
CA VAL A 6 -9.79 7.76 2.66
C VAL A 6 -9.19 7.34 1.32
N GLY A 7 -8.78 6.08 1.20
CA GLY A 7 -8.81 5.36 -0.08
C GLY A 7 -7.47 4.75 -0.53
N LEU A 8 -7.42 3.42 -0.53
CA LEU A 8 -6.65 2.59 -1.46
C LEU A 8 -7.33 1.20 -1.51
N GLY A 9 -7.32 0.53 -2.66
CA GLY A 9 -8.00 -0.77 -2.84
C GLY A 9 -7.62 -1.44 -4.17
N LEU A 10 -7.56 -2.78 -4.16
CA LEU A 10 -6.91 -3.63 -5.18
C LEU A 10 -7.92 -4.57 -5.89
N ILE A 11 -7.53 -5.83 -6.20
CA ILE A 11 -8.29 -6.95 -6.85
C ILE A 11 -8.24 -6.93 -8.41
N SER A 12 -8.18 -8.09 -9.08
CA SER A 12 -7.48 -8.28 -10.38
C SER A 12 -8.18 -9.13 -11.52
N LEU A 13 -7.54 -9.93 -12.44
CA LEU A 13 -8.18 -10.97 -13.37
C LEU A 13 -7.42 -12.26 -13.89
N LEU A 14 -7.78 -13.55 -13.58
CA LEU A 14 -6.90 -14.78 -13.76
C LEU A 14 -7.76 -16.19 -14.00
N LEU A 15 -7.66 -17.44 -14.67
CA LEU A 15 -6.90 -18.36 -15.71
C LEU A 15 -7.63 -18.47 -17.10
N LEU A 16 -7.36 -19.30 -18.14
CA LEU A 16 -6.55 -20.54 -18.49
C LEU A 16 -5.66 -20.25 -19.76
N THR A 17 -4.72 -21.04 -20.34
CA THR A 17 -3.60 -22.04 -20.08
C THR A 17 -2.89 -22.26 -21.47
N ALA A 18 -1.79 -23.00 -21.76
CA ALA A 18 -0.44 -23.34 -21.21
C ALA A 18 0.33 -24.18 -22.33
N ALA A 19 1.64 -24.53 -22.38
CA ALA A 19 2.84 -24.34 -21.53
C ALA A 19 4.23 -24.16 -22.29
N PRO A 20 5.00 -25.18 -22.78
CA PRO A 20 6.50 -25.15 -22.63
C PRO A 20 7.45 -25.64 -23.78
N SER A 21 8.68 -25.08 -23.90
CA SER A 21 9.97 -25.84 -23.98
C SER A 21 11.27 -24.98 -23.85
N ILE A 22 11.91 -25.09 -22.68
CA ILE A 22 13.35 -24.91 -22.31
C ILE A 22 14.20 -23.78 -22.95
N ALA A 23 14.40 -22.68 -22.22
CA ALA A 23 15.71 -22.12 -21.79
C ALA A 23 15.47 -20.83 -20.97
N GLN A 24 16.09 -20.67 -19.78
CA GLN A 24 15.75 -19.56 -18.86
C GLN A 24 16.96 -19.02 -18.09
N GLY A 25 17.25 -17.73 -18.25
CA GLY A 25 17.88 -16.92 -17.20
C GLY A 25 16.85 -16.54 -16.12
N PRO A 26 17.20 -15.67 -15.14
CA PRO A 26 16.38 -15.41 -13.95
C PRO A 26 15.17 -14.48 -14.22
N ASN A 27 14.33 -14.86 -15.18
CA ASN A 27 12.90 -14.53 -15.11
C ASN A 27 12.37 -15.19 -13.84
N ILE A 28 12.17 -14.42 -12.76
CA ILE A 28 11.60 -14.93 -11.52
C ILE A 28 10.20 -15.45 -11.86
N LEU A 29 10.00 -16.77 -11.76
CA LEU A 29 8.68 -17.38 -11.98
C LEU A 29 7.64 -16.64 -11.11
N PRO A 30 6.42 -16.34 -11.60
CA PRO A 30 5.47 -15.55 -10.81
C PRO A 30 5.09 -16.16 -9.45
N THR A 31 5.25 -17.49 -9.31
CA THR A 31 5.16 -18.25 -8.04
C THR A 31 6.22 -17.89 -6.99
N LEU A 32 7.24 -17.13 -7.40
CA LEU A 32 8.37 -16.61 -6.61
C LEU A 32 8.47 -15.07 -6.66
N SER A 33 7.51 -14.35 -7.26
CA SER A 33 7.52 -12.87 -7.35
C SER A 33 7.55 -12.20 -5.98
N ILE A 34 8.28 -11.07 -5.88
CA ILE A 34 8.57 -10.37 -4.61
C ILE A 34 8.15 -8.90 -4.62
N GLY A 35 7.66 -8.43 -3.47
CA GLY A 35 7.12 -7.08 -3.28
C GLY A 35 5.62 -6.98 -3.54
N GLN A 36 5.06 -5.78 -3.38
CA GLN A 36 3.68 -5.48 -3.78
C GLN A 36 3.67 -5.12 -5.28
N GLU A 37 2.98 -5.94 -6.08
CA GLU A 37 2.77 -5.72 -7.51
C GLU A 37 1.50 -4.86 -7.71
N PRO A 38 1.48 -3.88 -8.63
CA PRO A 38 0.29 -3.05 -8.90
C PRO A 38 -0.97 -3.83 -9.30
N TYR A 39 -0.80 -5.08 -9.75
CA TYR A 39 -1.85 -5.98 -10.22
C TYR A 39 -2.05 -7.23 -9.34
N GLY A 40 -1.24 -7.42 -8.28
CA GLY A 40 -1.32 -8.63 -7.46
C GLY A 40 -2.56 -8.65 -6.58
N SER A 41 -3.00 -9.86 -6.21
CA SER A 41 -4.11 -10.05 -5.27
C SER A 41 -3.60 -10.33 -3.86
N TYR A 42 -4.12 -9.63 -2.85
CA TYR A 42 -3.54 -9.61 -1.51
C TYR A 42 -4.57 -9.67 -0.38
N LEU A 43 -4.38 -10.57 0.58
CA LEU A 43 -4.96 -10.47 1.92
C LEU A 43 -4.12 -9.46 2.71
N VAL A 44 -4.59 -8.22 2.78
CA VAL A 44 -3.90 -7.09 3.44
C VAL A 44 -4.35 -6.93 4.89
N SER A 45 -3.41 -6.76 5.80
CA SER A 45 -3.70 -6.60 7.22
C SER A 45 -2.47 -6.12 7.98
N LEU A 46 -2.46 -4.85 8.43
CA LEU A 46 -1.28 -4.22 9.06
C LEU A 46 -0.62 -5.10 10.16
N PRO A 47 0.73 -5.25 10.17
CA PRO A 47 1.73 -4.70 9.24
C PRO A 47 2.03 -5.57 7.99
N GLU A 48 1.24 -6.61 7.72
CA GLU A 48 1.47 -7.59 6.65
C GLU A 48 0.53 -7.49 5.42
N SER A 49 0.93 -8.14 4.32
CA SER A 49 0.04 -8.53 3.23
C SER A 49 0.51 -9.85 2.61
N ILE A 50 -0.42 -10.79 2.41
CA ILE A 50 -0.13 -12.10 1.80
C ILE A 50 -0.60 -12.07 0.35
N ASN A 51 0.30 -12.27 -0.63
CA ASN A 51 -0.07 -12.45 -2.03
C ASN A 51 -0.84 -13.78 -2.16
N LEU A 52 -2.06 -13.73 -2.67
CA LEU A 52 -2.97 -14.88 -2.70
C LEU A 52 -2.74 -15.82 -3.88
N TYR A 53 -2.09 -15.35 -4.94
CA TYR A 53 -1.71 -16.19 -6.08
C TYR A 53 -0.50 -17.06 -5.76
N ASN A 54 0.56 -16.49 -5.17
CA ASN A 54 1.81 -17.22 -4.92
C ASN A 54 2.10 -17.53 -3.44
N GLY A 55 1.30 -17.05 -2.49
CA GLY A 55 1.48 -17.30 -1.05
C GLY A 55 2.66 -16.55 -0.41
N ASN A 56 3.15 -15.46 -1.02
CA ASN A 56 4.24 -14.64 -0.47
C ASN A 56 3.77 -13.80 0.73
N VAL A 57 4.46 -13.89 1.88
CA VAL A 57 4.29 -12.96 3.00
C VAL A 57 5.17 -11.74 2.76
N LEU A 58 4.52 -10.59 2.63
CA LEU A 58 5.15 -9.29 2.71
C LEU A 58 4.86 -8.71 4.09
N ALA A 59 5.87 -8.19 4.79
CA ALA A 59 5.66 -7.41 6.01
C ALA A 59 6.46 -6.11 5.92
N SER A 60 5.91 -5.01 6.44
CA SER A 60 6.58 -3.71 6.47
C SER A 60 6.41 -3.06 7.84
N ILE A 61 7.52 -2.96 8.57
CA ILE A 61 7.58 -2.37 9.90
C ILE A 61 8.16 -0.96 9.75
N PRO A 62 7.37 0.11 9.88
CA PRO A 62 7.91 1.47 9.86
C PRO A 62 8.76 1.70 11.12
N LEU A 63 10.00 2.16 10.95
CA LEU A 63 10.92 2.45 12.03
C LEU A 63 11.06 3.96 12.26
N ILE A 64 11.31 4.70 11.18
CA ILE A 64 11.58 6.14 11.18
C ILE A 64 10.72 6.82 10.13
N SER A 65 10.16 7.98 10.48
CA SER A 65 9.59 8.95 9.55
C SER A 65 9.99 10.34 10.02
N ARG A 66 10.66 11.13 9.17
CA ARG A 66 11.12 12.49 9.49
C ARG A 66 10.77 13.44 8.35
N GLN A 67 9.97 14.46 8.66
CA GLN A 67 9.39 15.35 7.64
C GLN A 67 10.46 16.25 6.99
N GLY A 68 10.52 16.28 5.66
CA GLY A 68 11.40 17.16 4.88
C GLY A 68 10.68 18.36 4.25
N ARG A 69 11.41 19.12 3.43
CA ARG A 69 10.82 20.15 2.54
C ARG A 69 10.06 19.48 1.40
N ASN A 70 8.93 20.09 0.99
CA ASN A 70 8.12 19.68 -0.16
C ASN A 70 7.70 18.19 -0.18
N GLY A 71 7.53 17.56 0.99
CA GLY A 71 7.12 16.16 1.13
C GLY A 71 8.19 15.12 0.80
N GLN A 72 9.45 15.53 0.63
CA GLN A 72 10.59 14.59 0.60
C GLN A 72 10.99 14.20 2.03
N ASP A 73 10.14 13.40 2.65
CA ASP A 73 10.31 12.89 4.00
C ASP A 73 11.28 11.70 4.00
N VAL A 74 12.15 11.60 5.02
CA VAL A 74 12.99 10.40 5.21
C VAL A 74 12.16 9.36 5.95
N VAL A 75 11.74 8.33 5.22
CA VAL A 75 11.01 7.18 5.75
C VAL A 75 11.90 5.94 5.65
N ILE A 76 12.10 5.24 6.77
CA ILE A 76 12.82 3.97 6.84
C ILE A 76 11.91 2.94 7.51
N SER A 77 11.70 1.83 6.81
CA SER A 77 11.02 0.63 7.31
C SER A 77 11.93 -0.58 7.21
N ALA A 78 11.66 -1.61 8.03
CA ALA A 78 12.15 -2.96 7.80
C ALA A 78 11.10 -3.74 7.00
N THR A 79 11.47 -4.22 5.81
CA THR A 79 10.57 -4.99 4.94
C THR A 79 11.05 -6.43 4.79
N TYR A 80 10.09 -7.36 4.77
CA TYR A 80 10.32 -8.79 4.63
C TYR A 80 9.58 -9.36 3.41
N ASN A 81 10.13 -10.46 2.88
CA ASN A 81 9.54 -11.22 1.80
C ASN A 81 9.75 -12.72 2.04
N SER A 82 8.76 -13.60 1.84
CA SER A 82 8.90 -15.04 2.08
C SER A 82 9.35 -15.87 0.87
N LYS A 83 9.47 -15.27 -0.32
CA LYS A 83 9.91 -15.91 -1.58
C LYS A 83 11.35 -15.54 -1.91
N GLN A 84 12.28 -15.98 -1.05
CA GLN A 84 13.70 -15.60 -1.14
C GLN A 84 14.62 -16.66 -1.74
N ILE A 85 14.12 -17.85 -2.06
CA ILE A 85 14.91 -18.93 -2.66
C ILE A 85 14.46 -19.12 -4.12
N VAL A 86 15.44 -19.18 -5.02
CA VAL A 86 15.24 -19.32 -6.48
C VAL A 86 16.08 -20.47 -7.03
N LYS A 87 15.57 -21.19 -8.03
CA LYS A 87 16.30 -22.20 -8.81
C LYS A 87 17.02 -21.46 -9.95
N VAL A 88 18.34 -21.59 -10.05
CA VAL A 88 19.18 -20.87 -11.02
C VAL A 88 20.10 -21.84 -11.76
N GLN A 89 20.24 -21.67 -13.07
CA GLN A 89 21.07 -22.53 -13.89
C GLN A 89 22.57 -22.19 -13.70
N THR A 90 23.40 -23.20 -13.47
CA THR A 90 24.85 -23.07 -13.20
C THR A 90 25.72 -23.62 -14.34
N GLY A 91 25.14 -24.35 -15.28
CA GLY A 91 25.82 -24.89 -16.45
C GLY A 91 24.85 -25.65 -17.36
N ASN A 92 25.36 -26.33 -18.38
CA ASN A 92 24.53 -27.15 -19.28
C ASN A 92 23.78 -28.22 -18.46
N ASN A 93 22.45 -28.10 -18.42
CA ASN A 93 21.52 -28.96 -17.67
C ASN A 93 21.84 -29.10 -16.16
N SER A 94 22.58 -28.14 -15.59
CA SER A 94 22.94 -28.11 -14.16
C SER A 94 22.31 -26.88 -13.49
N TRP A 95 21.74 -27.08 -12.30
CA TRP A 95 21.04 -26.05 -11.53
C TRP A 95 21.50 -26.05 -10.07
N GLN A 96 21.31 -24.92 -9.40
CA GLN A 96 21.37 -24.85 -7.94
C GLN A 96 20.18 -24.06 -7.41
N TYR A 97 19.76 -24.36 -6.19
CA TYR A 97 18.99 -23.41 -5.40
C TYR A 97 19.97 -22.38 -4.82
N GLN A 98 19.57 -21.11 -4.82
CA GLN A 98 20.28 -20.03 -4.15
C GLN A 98 19.29 -19.03 -3.58
N PHE A 99 19.74 -18.17 -2.67
CA PHE A 99 18.95 -17.00 -2.32
C PHE A 99 18.88 -16.06 -3.51
N ASN A 100 17.76 -15.38 -3.69
CA ASN A 100 17.62 -14.31 -4.66
C ASN A 100 18.56 -13.16 -4.21
N THR A 101 19.58 -12.83 -5.00
CA THR A 101 20.70 -11.94 -4.60
C THR A 101 20.46 -10.46 -4.92
N VAL A 102 19.20 -10.04 -4.90
CA VAL A 102 18.80 -8.65 -5.21
C VAL A 102 19.05 -7.76 -3.98
N GLY A 103 20.29 -7.26 -3.90
CA GLY A 103 20.72 -6.22 -2.95
C GLY A 103 21.26 -6.74 -1.60
N PRO A 104 21.71 -5.83 -0.72
CA PRO A 104 22.16 -6.17 0.63
C PRO A 104 20.98 -6.60 1.50
N HIS A 105 20.83 -7.90 1.71
CA HIS A 105 19.83 -8.46 2.62
C HIS A 105 20.36 -8.52 4.05
N GLU A 106 19.96 -7.54 4.86
CA GLU A 106 20.32 -7.41 6.27
C GLU A 106 19.57 -8.49 7.09
N GLY A 107 20.09 -9.72 7.04
CA GLY A 107 19.53 -10.87 7.73
C GLY A 107 18.15 -11.29 7.22
N ARG A 108 17.97 -11.41 5.90
CA ARG A 108 16.70 -11.73 5.21
C ARG A 108 15.60 -10.66 5.29
N TRP A 109 15.78 -9.61 6.08
CA TRP A 109 15.02 -8.37 5.93
C TRP A 109 15.78 -7.42 5.00
N ARG A 110 15.06 -6.46 4.41
CA ARG A 110 15.64 -5.28 3.79
C ARG A 110 15.25 -4.07 4.61
N ILE A 111 16.22 -3.22 4.92
CA ILE A 111 15.93 -1.90 5.45
C ILE A 111 15.75 -0.94 4.27
N SER A 112 14.66 -0.18 4.26
CA SER A 112 14.30 0.80 3.21
C SER A 112 15.20 2.04 3.31
N ASN A 113 16.52 1.87 3.21
CA ASN A 113 17.52 2.92 3.32
C ASN A 113 17.94 3.49 1.96
N GLN A 114 17.93 2.70 0.87
CA GLN A 114 18.11 3.19 -0.50
C GLN A 114 17.42 2.27 -1.53
N PRO A 115 16.93 2.80 -2.67
CA PRO A 115 16.69 2.01 -3.87
C PRO A 115 18.01 1.66 -4.60
N TYR A 116 17.99 0.62 -5.43
CA TYR A 116 19.10 0.23 -6.30
C TYR A 116 18.54 -0.39 -7.60
N VAL A 117 19.38 -0.61 -8.61
CA VAL A 117 19.06 -1.28 -9.88
C VAL A 117 19.96 -2.50 -10.10
N SER A 118 19.42 -3.59 -10.64
CA SER A 118 20.21 -4.72 -11.15
C SER A 118 20.04 -4.85 -12.67
N TYR A 119 21.09 -5.32 -13.34
CA TYR A 119 21.08 -5.62 -14.77
C TYR A 119 21.26 -7.12 -14.98
N THR A 120 20.43 -7.71 -15.85
CA THR A 120 20.54 -9.11 -16.28
C THR A 120 20.34 -9.19 -17.80
N SER A 121 20.82 -10.27 -18.40
CA SER A 121 20.66 -10.53 -19.83
C SER A 121 20.31 -12.00 -20.08
N ASN A 122 19.15 -12.27 -20.67
CA ASN A 122 18.85 -13.61 -21.19
C ASN A 122 19.57 -13.75 -22.53
N VAL A 123 20.50 -14.71 -22.65
CA VAL A 123 21.32 -14.92 -23.86
C VAL A 123 20.88 -16.19 -24.58
N TRP A 124 20.72 -16.13 -25.91
CA TRP A 124 20.47 -17.27 -26.78
C TRP A 124 21.58 -17.39 -27.83
N VAL A 125 21.86 -18.64 -28.23
CA VAL A 125 22.93 -18.97 -29.18
C VAL A 125 22.34 -19.85 -30.28
N TYR A 126 22.30 -19.32 -31.51
CA TYR A 126 21.76 -20.00 -32.68
C TYR A 126 22.90 -20.52 -33.56
N ALA A 127 22.93 -21.83 -33.80
CA ALA A 127 23.87 -22.44 -34.74
C ALA A 127 23.49 -22.09 -36.20
N ASN A 128 24.48 -21.77 -37.03
CA ASN A 128 24.29 -21.43 -38.44
C ASN A 128 23.39 -20.21 -38.67
N ASP A 129 23.54 -19.14 -37.87
CA ASP A 129 22.81 -17.90 -38.12
C ASP A 129 23.21 -17.33 -39.50
N PRO A 130 22.25 -17.05 -40.39
CA PRO A 130 22.53 -16.68 -41.79
C PRO A 130 23.20 -15.31 -41.94
N ARG A 131 23.32 -14.52 -40.86
CA ARG A 131 24.06 -13.24 -40.86
C ARG A 131 25.56 -13.44 -40.54
N CYS A 132 25.96 -14.66 -40.17
CA CYS A 132 27.33 -15.00 -39.84
C CYS A 132 28.07 -15.70 -40.98
N THR A 133 29.29 -15.23 -41.25
CA THR A 133 30.19 -15.83 -42.25
C THR A 133 31.55 -16.13 -41.62
N PRO A 134 32.17 -17.29 -41.89
CA PRO A 134 31.65 -18.40 -42.70
C PRO A 134 30.45 -19.12 -42.05
N PRO A 135 29.72 -19.96 -42.81
CA PRO A 135 28.78 -20.93 -42.25
C PRO A 135 29.45 -21.79 -41.16
N ASN A 136 28.67 -22.39 -40.27
CA ASN A 136 29.11 -23.07 -39.03
C ASN A 136 29.50 -22.12 -37.88
N THR A 137 29.23 -20.81 -37.99
CA THR A 137 29.40 -19.84 -36.89
C THR A 137 28.11 -19.70 -36.08
N TYR A 138 28.22 -19.41 -34.78
CA TYR A 138 27.06 -19.16 -33.91
C TYR A 138 26.68 -17.67 -33.91
N GLY A 139 25.39 -17.38 -34.07
CA GLY A 139 24.82 -16.05 -33.83
C GLY A 139 24.34 -15.92 -32.39
N ILE A 140 24.83 -14.92 -31.67
CA ILE A 140 24.45 -14.65 -30.27
C ILE A 140 23.42 -13.52 -30.23
N TYR A 141 22.37 -13.68 -29.42
CA TYR A 141 21.34 -12.67 -29.19
C TYR A 141 21.11 -12.52 -27.67
N ALA A 142 20.75 -11.32 -27.20
CA ALA A 142 20.32 -11.15 -25.81
C ALA A 142 19.11 -10.21 -25.62
N THR A 143 18.37 -10.42 -24.53
CA THR A 143 17.41 -9.44 -23.98
C THR A 143 18.06 -8.72 -22.80
N PRO A 144 18.40 -7.42 -22.90
CA PRO A 144 18.83 -6.66 -21.71
C PRO A 144 17.61 -6.33 -20.83
N ILE A 145 17.70 -6.66 -19.55
CA ILE A 145 16.67 -6.39 -18.54
C ILE A 145 17.30 -5.56 -17.42
N VAL A 146 16.66 -4.45 -17.06
CA VAL A 146 16.98 -3.67 -15.87
C VAL A 146 15.88 -3.91 -14.86
N THR A 147 16.21 -4.29 -13.63
CA THR A 147 15.23 -4.39 -12.55
C THR A 147 15.52 -3.32 -11.52
N TRP A 148 14.65 -2.31 -11.45
CA TRP A 148 14.67 -1.34 -10.36
C TRP A 148 14.03 -1.96 -9.12
N VAL A 149 14.65 -1.76 -7.96
CA VAL A 149 14.13 -2.26 -6.69
C VAL A 149 13.87 -1.10 -5.75
N GLY A 150 12.59 -0.75 -5.62
CA GLY A 150 12.11 0.33 -4.75
C GLY A 150 12.55 0.13 -3.31
N SER A 151 12.70 1.22 -2.54
CA SER A 151 13.24 1.14 -1.18
C SER A 151 12.39 0.23 -0.28
N ASP A 152 11.08 0.18 -0.54
CA ASP A 152 10.08 -0.72 0.05
C ASP A 152 10.32 -2.23 -0.20
N GLY A 153 11.12 -2.59 -1.20
CA GLY A 153 11.33 -3.99 -1.63
C GLY A 153 10.53 -4.42 -2.87
N SER A 154 9.82 -3.51 -3.54
CA SER A 154 9.15 -3.80 -4.81
C SER A 154 10.17 -4.06 -5.93
N LEU A 155 10.08 -5.21 -6.61
CA LEU A 155 10.75 -5.37 -7.92
C LEU A 155 9.91 -4.73 -9.02
N ASN A 156 10.61 -3.99 -9.88
CA ASN A 156 10.05 -3.33 -11.04
C ASN A 156 10.93 -3.71 -12.23
N GLU A 157 10.58 -4.80 -12.90
CA GLU A 157 11.24 -5.25 -14.13
C GLU A 157 11.02 -4.22 -15.24
N MET A 158 12.10 -3.85 -15.95
CA MET A 158 12.10 -2.81 -16.96
C MET A 158 12.72 -3.32 -18.27
N HIS A 159 11.97 -3.21 -19.37
CA HIS A 159 12.38 -3.64 -20.70
C HIS A 159 12.80 -2.44 -21.55
N ARG A 160 13.68 -2.68 -22.53
CA ARG A 160 14.15 -1.65 -23.47
C ARG A 160 13.01 -1.15 -24.38
N THR A 161 13.10 0.10 -24.86
CA THR A 161 12.04 0.72 -25.68
C THR A 161 12.47 1.26 -27.05
N ASP A 162 13.75 1.27 -27.37
CA ASP A 162 14.32 1.89 -28.60
C ASP A 162 14.81 0.88 -29.66
N THR A 163 14.96 -0.40 -29.32
CA THR A 163 15.33 -1.49 -30.26
C THR A 163 14.48 -2.73 -30.06
N ASP A 164 14.62 -3.69 -30.98
CA ASP A 164 14.12 -5.05 -30.80
C ASP A 164 14.52 -5.62 -29.44
N ALA A 165 13.62 -6.37 -28.80
CA ALA A 165 13.88 -7.00 -27.51
C ALA A 165 15.02 -8.04 -27.56
N ARG A 166 15.43 -8.48 -28.76
CA ARG A 166 16.53 -9.42 -29.00
C ARG A 166 17.64 -8.73 -29.79
N VAL A 167 18.58 -8.08 -29.09
CA VAL A 167 19.76 -7.49 -29.74
C VAL A 167 20.62 -8.63 -30.28
N PHE A 168 20.95 -8.61 -31.58
CA PHE A 168 21.94 -9.51 -32.16
C PHE A 168 23.34 -8.95 -31.86
N GLU A 169 24.10 -9.69 -31.06
CA GLU A 169 25.36 -9.20 -30.49
C GLU A 169 26.54 -9.41 -31.44
N THR A 170 26.74 -10.65 -31.91
CA THR A 170 27.94 -11.03 -32.65
C THR A 170 27.83 -12.40 -33.32
N CYS A 171 28.80 -12.67 -34.20
CA CYS A 171 29.13 -13.96 -34.77
C CYS A 171 30.39 -14.51 -34.08
N ALA A 172 30.27 -15.59 -33.31
CA ALA A 172 31.38 -16.08 -32.50
C ALA A 172 31.62 -17.59 -32.61
N GLY A 173 32.88 -18.00 -32.42
CA GLY A 173 33.28 -19.41 -32.26
C GLY A 173 33.17 -19.93 -30.81
N THR A 174 33.02 -19.02 -29.84
CA THR A 174 32.82 -19.28 -28.41
C THR A 174 31.94 -18.20 -27.82
N ALA A 175 31.05 -18.53 -26.88
CA ALA A 175 30.13 -17.56 -26.29
C ALA A 175 30.86 -16.42 -25.55
N LEU A 176 30.37 -15.18 -25.73
CA LEU A 176 30.75 -14.04 -24.90
C LEU A 176 29.91 -14.00 -23.63
N THR A 177 30.38 -13.26 -22.62
CA THR A 177 29.62 -12.91 -21.43
C THR A 177 29.64 -11.39 -21.21
N ASN A 178 28.48 -10.85 -20.83
CA ASN A 178 28.23 -9.44 -20.49
C ASN A 178 28.36 -8.43 -21.65
N TYR A 179 27.32 -8.36 -22.48
CA TYR A 179 27.10 -7.22 -23.39
C TYR A 179 26.48 -6.01 -22.65
N PHE A 180 26.84 -4.80 -23.09
CA PHE A 180 26.42 -3.51 -22.54
C PHE A 180 25.66 -2.74 -23.61
N ASP A 181 24.44 -2.29 -23.31
CA ASP A 181 23.64 -1.49 -24.25
C ASP A 181 23.03 -0.24 -23.57
N PRO A 182 23.44 0.99 -23.97
CA PRO A 182 22.91 2.22 -23.41
C PRO A 182 21.59 2.63 -24.11
N GLY A 183 20.46 2.33 -23.48
CA GLY A 183 19.13 2.73 -23.94
C GLY A 183 18.13 3.10 -22.82
N PRO A 184 16.97 3.67 -23.17
CA PRO A 184 15.85 3.87 -22.25
C PRO A 184 15.06 2.57 -21.99
N TYR A 185 15.00 2.18 -20.71
CA TYR A 185 14.18 1.07 -20.21
C TYR A 185 12.90 1.58 -19.56
N ARG A 186 11.80 0.82 -19.61
CA ARG A 186 10.52 1.13 -18.95
C ARG A 186 9.97 -0.03 -18.16
N SER A 187 9.38 0.26 -17.01
CA SER A 187 8.71 -0.72 -16.16
C SER A 187 7.58 -1.44 -16.91
N VAL A 188 7.51 -2.77 -16.79
CA VAL A 188 6.48 -3.60 -17.45
C VAL A 188 5.27 -3.92 -16.55
N ASN A 189 5.33 -3.53 -15.28
CA ASN A 189 4.39 -3.93 -14.22
C ASN A 189 3.26 -2.91 -13.93
N GLY A 190 3.14 -1.83 -14.72
CA GLY A 190 2.18 -0.73 -14.47
C GLY A 190 2.70 0.41 -13.59
N ALA A 191 3.98 0.45 -13.20
CA ALA A 191 4.56 1.60 -12.50
C ALA A 191 4.76 2.84 -13.42
N HIS A 192 4.83 2.63 -14.75
CA HIS A 192 5.18 3.61 -15.78
C HIS A 192 6.40 4.48 -15.42
N ALA A 193 7.46 3.85 -14.90
CA ALA A 193 8.77 4.47 -14.66
C ALA A 193 9.72 4.22 -15.85
N GLN A 194 10.66 5.14 -16.09
CA GLN A 194 11.67 5.05 -17.16
C GLN A 194 13.09 5.18 -16.58
N PHE A 195 13.98 4.23 -16.85
CA PHE A 195 15.40 4.32 -16.54
C PHE A 195 16.18 4.74 -17.79
N ARG A 196 16.89 5.87 -17.70
CA ARG A 196 17.76 6.40 -18.76
C ARG A 196 19.21 6.07 -18.38
N GLY A 197 19.82 5.09 -19.05
CA GLY A 197 21.16 4.58 -18.74
C GLY A 197 22.29 5.59 -19.02
N GLY A 198 23.40 5.44 -18.30
CA GLY A 198 24.63 6.23 -18.46
C GLY A 198 25.77 5.43 -19.12
N SER A 199 27.01 5.74 -18.74
CA SER A 199 28.23 5.12 -19.30
C SER A 199 28.47 3.65 -18.86
N THR A 200 27.64 3.13 -17.96
CA THR A 200 27.55 1.72 -17.57
C THR A 200 26.09 1.39 -17.29
N VAL A 201 25.65 0.14 -17.47
CA VAL A 201 24.24 -0.28 -17.29
C VAL A 201 23.69 -0.08 -15.87
N THR A 202 24.58 0.11 -14.89
CA THR A 202 24.26 0.32 -13.47
C THR A 202 24.47 1.77 -13.00
N ASN A 203 24.85 2.67 -13.91
CA ASN A 203 24.82 4.12 -13.72
C ASN A 203 23.69 4.70 -14.57
N GLY A 204 22.94 5.66 -14.06
CA GLY A 204 21.84 6.25 -14.83
C GLY A 204 20.81 6.96 -13.98
N VAL A 205 19.68 7.31 -14.60
CA VAL A 205 18.64 8.13 -13.98
C VAL A 205 17.28 7.47 -14.15
N LEU A 206 16.63 7.14 -13.03
CA LEU A 206 15.24 6.69 -13.01
C LEU A 206 14.29 7.89 -12.91
N TYR A 207 13.29 7.94 -13.77
CA TYR A 207 12.18 8.88 -13.74
C TYR A 207 10.90 8.13 -13.38
N MET A 208 10.25 8.56 -12.31
CA MET A 208 8.94 8.08 -11.88
C MET A 208 7.82 8.74 -12.70
N LYS A 209 6.63 8.12 -12.75
CA LYS A 209 5.43 8.68 -13.44
C LYS A 209 5.02 10.10 -12.98
N ASN A 210 5.47 10.53 -11.79
CA ASN A 210 5.20 11.86 -11.21
C ASN A 210 6.30 12.91 -11.50
N GLY A 211 7.35 12.56 -12.24
CA GLY A 211 8.53 13.38 -12.52
C GLY A 211 9.64 13.36 -11.46
N GLN A 212 9.51 12.58 -10.38
CA GLN A 212 10.60 12.39 -9.43
C GLN A 212 11.78 11.67 -10.12
N ARG A 213 12.98 12.18 -9.89
CA ARG A 213 14.24 11.70 -10.44
C ARG A 213 15.06 10.98 -9.36
N ILE A 214 15.68 9.86 -9.69
CA ILE A 214 16.65 9.16 -8.82
C ILE A 214 17.91 8.86 -9.63
N ASP A 215 19.06 9.32 -9.13
CA ASP A 215 20.39 9.11 -9.72
C ASP A 215 21.06 7.88 -9.12
N PHE A 216 21.59 7.00 -9.98
CA PHE A 216 22.28 5.77 -9.60
C PHE A 216 23.75 5.80 -10.01
N SER A 217 24.61 5.29 -9.13
CA SER A 217 26.03 5.10 -9.36
C SER A 217 26.47 3.77 -8.75
N ASN A 218 27.11 2.91 -9.54
CA ASN A 218 27.49 1.55 -9.17
C ASN A 218 26.29 0.76 -8.60
N ALA A 219 25.18 0.73 -9.36
CA ALA A 219 23.91 0.07 -9.05
C ALA A 219 23.06 0.71 -7.93
N SER A 220 23.65 1.38 -6.95
CA SER A 220 22.90 1.99 -5.84
C SER A 220 22.49 3.44 -6.13
N ALA A 221 21.33 3.86 -5.61
CA ALA A 221 20.89 5.25 -5.70
C ALA A 221 21.72 6.15 -4.80
N ILE A 222 22.29 7.22 -5.36
CA ILE A 222 23.11 8.22 -4.63
C ILE A 222 22.34 9.51 -4.33
N LYS A 223 21.28 9.81 -5.08
CA LYS A 223 20.45 11.00 -4.89
C LYS A 223 19.02 10.77 -5.37
N ALA A 224 18.03 11.25 -4.63
CA ALA A 224 16.64 11.40 -5.09
C ALA A 224 16.29 12.89 -5.16
N ILE A 225 15.61 13.32 -6.21
CA ILE A 225 15.32 14.73 -6.54
C ILE A 225 13.83 14.86 -6.90
N ASP A 226 13.14 15.85 -6.35
CA ASP A 226 11.76 16.17 -6.79
C ASP A 226 11.74 17.03 -8.05
N THR A 227 10.55 17.26 -8.61
CA THR A 227 10.36 18.12 -9.79
C THR A 227 10.72 19.59 -9.57
N ASN A 228 11.04 19.99 -8.33
CA ASN A 228 11.46 21.34 -7.96
C ASN A 228 12.97 21.47 -7.70
N GLY A 229 13.73 20.37 -7.75
CA GLY A 229 15.18 20.37 -7.56
C GLY A 229 15.65 20.21 -6.12
N ASN A 230 14.74 20.03 -5.15
CA ASN A 230 15.13 19.65 -3.79
C ASN A 230 15.61 18.20 -3.80
N TYR A 231 16.59 17.82 -2.96
CA TYR A 231 17.10 16.45 -2.98
C TYR A 231 17.45 15.83 -1.62
N ILE A 232 17.29 14.50 -1.54
CA ILE A 232 17.85 13.62 -0.50
C ILE A 232 19.13 12.97 -1.05
N THR A 233 20.17 12.89 -0.22
CA THR A 233 21.45 12.24 -0.58
C THR A 233 21.63 10.93 0.19
N TYR A 234 22.08 9.89 -0.52
CA TYR A 234 22.41 8.59 0.03
C TYR A 234 23.94 8.45 -0.01
N ASN A 235 24.58 8.43 1.16
CA ASN A 235 26.03 8.26 1.26
C ASN A 235 26.35 6.76 1.36
N ILE A 236 27.22 6.26 0.50
CA ILE A 236 27.43 4.82 0.29
C ILE A 236 28.90 4.44 0.53
N ASN A 237 29.15 3.29 1.16
CA ASN A 237 30.51 2.74 1.29
C ASN A 237 30.94 1.95 0.04
N ASN A 238 32.21 1.54 -0.02
CA ASN A 238 32.76 0.74 -1.12
C ASN A 238 32.09 -0.65 -1.29
N SER A 239 31.32 -1.11 -0.30
CA SER A 239 30.53 -2.35 -0.34
C SER A 239 29.10 -2.15 -0.83
N GLY A 240 28.74 -0.94 -1.28
CA GLY A 240 27.41 -0.60 -1.79
C GLY A 240 26.36 -0.29 -0.71
N GLN A 241 26.75 -0.20 0.56
CA GLN A 241 25.85 -0.04 1.72
C GLN A 241 25.68 1.43 2.11
N THR A 242 24.45 1.82 2.42
CA THR A 242 24.07 3.18 2.87
C THR A 242 24.64 3.46 4.26
N THR A 243 25.62 4.36 4.39
CA THR A 243 26.19 4.77 5.70
C THR A 243 25.46 5.96 6.32
N SER A 244 24.84 6.81 5.51
CA SER A 244 23.96 7.87 5.99
C SER A 244 22.97 8.34 4.93
N LEU A 245 21.80 8.74 5.41
CA LEU A 245 20.73 9.43 4.68
C LEU A 245 20.74 10.89 5.09
N VAL A 246 21.04 11.80 4.16
CA VAL A 246 21.03 13.24 4.40
C VAL A 246 19.82 13.85 3.68
N ASP A 247 18.90 14.41 4.46
CA ASP A 247 17.68 15.02 3.91
C ASP A 247 17.88 16.44 3.37
N ASN A 248 16.82 17.01 2.79
CA ASN A 248 16.86 18.35 2.21
C ASN A 248 16.94 19.50 3.24
N LEU A 249 17.08 19.20 4.54
CA LEU A 249 17.45 20.13 5.62
C LEU A 249 18.91 19.90 6.10
N ASN A 250 19.70 19.10 5.38
CA ASN A 250 21.04 18.64 5.75
C ASN A 250 21.10 17.84 7.08
N ARG A 251 20.00 17.22 7.52
CA ARG A 251 19.98 16.37 8.72
C ARG A 251 20.36 14.94 8.34
N SER A 252 21.30 14.35 9.07
CA SER A 252 21.68 12.95 8.86
C SER A 252 20.75 11.97 9.60
N THR A 253 20.57 10.79 9.03
CA THR A 253 20.23 9.55 9.72
C THR A 253 21.35 8.57 9.40
N ASN A 254 22.14 8.17 10.40
CA ASN A 254 23.35 7.38 10.20
C ASN A 254 23.07 5.89 10.38
N LEU A 255 23.76 5.05 9.61
CA LEU A 255 23.65 3.60 9.62
C LEU A 255 25.04 3.01 9.89
N THR A 256 25.16 2.16 10.90
CA THR A 256 26.44 1.53 11.29
C THR A 256 26.38 0.02 11.10
N TYR A 257 27.46 -0.56 10.58
CA TYR A 257 27.54 -1.98 10.23
C TYR A 257 28.53 -2.73 11.13
N ASP A 258 28.26 -4.02 11.40
CA ASP A 258 29.19 -4.92 12.10
C ASP A 258 30.36 -5.36 11.21
N VAL A 259 31.30 -6.12 11.77
CA VAL A 259 32.48 -6.64 11.05
C VAL A 259 32.15 -7.64 9.93
N ASN A 260 30.90 -8.13 9.85
CA ASN A 260 30.41 -9.05 8.84
C ASN A 260 29.56 -8.34 7.76
N GLY A 261 29.30 -7.03 7.93
CA GLY A 261 28.44 -6.24 7.04
C GLY A 261 26.95 -6.27 7.37
N ASN A 262 26.51 -6.77 8.52
CA ASN A 262 25.13 -6.62 9.01
C ASN A 262 24.91 -5.22 9.59
N LEU A 263 23.75 -4.59 9.38
CA LEU A 263 23.44 -3.30 9.99
C LEU A 263 23.30 -3.45 11.50
N SER A 264 24.20 -2.89 12.30
CA SER A 264 24.12 -2.97 13.76
C SER A 264 23.15 -1.94 14.34
N GLN A 265 23.19 -0.69 13.86
CA GLN A 265 22.35 0.39 14.40
C GLN A 265 21.92 1.41 13.33
N ILE A 266 20.77 2.06 13.57
CA ILE A 266 20.41 3.35 12.95
C ILE A 266 20.35 4.41 14.04
N THR A 267 20.93 5.59 13.79
CA THR A 267 20.92 6.72 14.72
C THR A 267 20.46 8.03 14.08
N LEU A 268 19.66 8.80 14.82
CA LEU A 268 19.20 10.14 14.45
C LEU A 268 18.87 10.97 15.70
N MET A 269 18.69 12.28 15.54
CA MET A 269 18.39 13.19 16.65
C MET A 269 16.90 13.24 16.97
N ALA A 270 16.56 13.11 18.25
CA ALA A 270 15.24 13.36 18.81
C ALA A 270 14.94 14.87 18.94
N ALA A 271 13.67 15.19 19.19
CA ALA A 271 13.21 16.55 19.44
C ALA A 271 13.82 17.16 20.72
N ASN A 272 14.01 16.35 21.77
CA ASN A 272 14.69 16.72 23.02
C ASN A 272 16.23 16.81 22.90
N GLY A 273 16.81 16.61 21.72
CA GLY A 273 18.26 16.66 21.49
C GLY A 273 19.03 15.41 21.94
N GLN A 274 18.36 14.34 22.39
CA GLN A 274 18.98 13.02 22.58
C GLN A 274 19.15 12.30 21.22
N THR A 275 19.99 11.26 21.20
CA THR A 275 20.10 10.36 20.05
C THR A 275 19.07 9.24 20.18
N GLN A 276 18.17 9.11 19.20
CA GLN A 276 17.42 7.87 18.98
C GLN A 276 18.36 6.82 18.40
N THR A 277 18.41 5.65 19.04
CA THR A 277 19.18 4.49 18.55
C THR A 277 18.24 3.31 18.36
N TYR A 278 18.20 2.78 17.13
CA TYR A 278 17.53 1.54 16.80
C TYR A 278 18.62 0.47 16.66
N VAL A 279 18.49 -0.66 17.37
CA VAL A 279 19.51 -1.72 17.42
C VAL A 279 18.98 -3.00 16.80
N PHE A 280 19.77 -3.61 15.93
CA PHE A 280 19.39 -4.78 15.13
C PHE A 280 20.14 -6.00 15.65
N GLY A 281 19.39 -6.98 16.15
CA GLY A 281 19.92 -8.23 16.68
C GLY A 281 19.84 -9.35 15.64
N TYR A 282 20.94 -10.07 15.42
CA TYR A 282 21.01 -11.17 14.45
C TYR A 282 21.32 -12.50 15.12
N THR A 283 20.88 -13.59 14.49
CA THR A 283 21.26 -14.96 14.83
C THR A 283 21.62 -15.72 13.55
N THR A 284 22.41 -16.79 13.67
CA THR A 284 22.70 -17.69 12.55
C THR A 284 21.76 -18.90 12.62
N LEU A 285 21.09 -19.20 11.51
CA LEU A 285 20.21 -20.36 11.31
C LEU A 285 20.66 -21.17 10.11
N HIS A 286 20.37 -22.47 10.10
CA HIS A 286 20.76 -23.35 9.01
C HIS A 286 19.66 -23.42 7.93
N VAL A 287 20.02 -23.21 6.66
CA VAL A 287 19.14 -23.45 5.51
C VAL A 287 19.50 -24.80 4.89
N ASN A 288 18.50 -25.67 4.72
CA ASN A 288 18.63 -26.96 4.07
C ASN A 288 17.45 -27.15 3.12
N THR A 289 17.69 -27.11 1.81
CA THR A 289 16.70 -27.37 0.78
C THR A 289 16.87 -28.78 0.23
N TYR A 290 15.76 -29.49 0.05
CA TYR A 290 15.76 -30.90 -0.38
C TYR A 290 16.43 -31.15 -1.73
N LEU A 291 17.01 -32.35 -1.88
CA LEU A 291 17.92 -32.72 -2.97
C LEU A 291 17.33 -33.63 -4.06
N SER A 292 16.13 -34.21 -3.89
CA SER A 292 15.64 -35.24 -4.84
C SER A 292 14.90 -34.67 -6.05
N ASP A 293 15.60 -33.93 -6.89
CA ASP A 293 15.29 -33.96 -8.32
C ASP A 293 15.72 -35.34 -8.86
N CYS A 294 14.77 -36.27 -8.92
CA CYS A 294 15.00 -37.68 -9.24
C CYS A 294 15.31 -37.92 -10.73
N GLY A 295 16.42 -37.34 -11.21
CA GLY A 295 16.87 -37.43 -12.60
C GLY A 295 17.37 -36.13 -13.24
N ALA A 296 17.74 -35.10 -12.47
CA ALA A 296 18.35 -33.87 -13.01
C ALA A 296 19.49 -33.35 -12.11
N GLY A 297 20.46 -32.64 -12.71
CA GLY A 297 21.66 -32.15 -12.01
C GLY A 297 21.41 -30.92 -11.15
N VAL A 298 20.65 -31.07 -10.06
CA VAL A 298 20.19 -29.94 -9.23
C VAL A 298 20.78 -30.01 -7.82
N THR A 299 21.49 -28.95 -7.43
CA THR A 299 22.17 -28.86 -6.12
C THR A 299 21.32 -28.06 -5.13
N GLY A 300 21.08 -28.63 -3.95
CA GLY A 300 20.40 -27.98 -2.84
C GLY A 300 21.31 -27.05 -2.04
N MET A 301 20.73 -26.03 -1.43
CA MET A 301 21.39 -25.17 -0.45
C MET A 301 21.52 -25.92 0.89
N HIS A 302 22.74 -25.98 1.42
CA HIS A 302 23.04 -26.52 2.75
C HIS A 302 24.11 -25.64 3.40
N GLN A 303 23.68 -24.56 4.07
CA GLN A 303 24.59 -23.53 4.58
C GLN A 303 24.04 -22.81 5.81
N ASP A 304 24.93 -22.24 6.61
CA ASP A 304 24.58 -21.35 7.71
C ASP A 304 24.29 -19.94 7.19
N VAL A 305 23.29 -19.29 7.77
CA VAL A 305 22.74 -18.03 7.28
C VAL A 305 22.40 -17.11 8.44
N THR A 306 23.01 -15.92 8.45
CA THR A 306 22.62 -14.84 9.37
C THR A 306 21.22 -14.34 9.02
N VAL A 307 20.34 -14.24 10.03
CA VAL A 307 18.97 -13.71 9.93
C VAL A 307 18.73 -12.67 11.04
N LEU A 308 17.90 -11.68 10.75
CA LEU A 308 17.49 -10.67 11.73
C LEU A 308 16.55 -11.32 12.74
N GLN A 309 16.91 -11.27 14.01
CA GLN A 309 16.15 -11.85 15.13
C GLN A 309 15.31 -10.80 15.85
N SER A 310 15.79 -9.55 15.95
CA SER A 310 15.08 -8.45 16.62
C SER A 310 15.44 -7.07 16.09
N ILE A 311 14.52 -6.12 16.30
CA ILE A 311 14.79 -4.67 16.18
C ILE A 311 14.36 -4.04 17.49
N THR A 312 15.32 -3.58 18.29
CA THR A 312 15.10 -2.84 19.53
C THR A 312 14.95 -1.35 19.21
N LEU A 313 13.89 -0.75 19.73
CA LEU A 313 13.53 0.65 19.55
C LEU A 313 14.20 1.54 20.61
N PRO A 314 14.23 2.88 20.44
CA PRO A 314 14.81 3.80 21.42
C PRO A 314 14.20 3.75 22.84
N ASN A 315 12.99 3.21 23.02
CA ASN A 315 12.37 2.95 24.32
C ASN A 315 12.75 1.59 24.95
N ASN A 316 13.64 0.82 24.32
CA ASN A 316 14.08 -0.54 24.67
C ASN A 316 13.03 -1.67 24.49
N LEU A 317 11.81 -1.38 24.04
CA LEU A 317 10.92 -2.43 23.52
C LEU A 317 11.42 -2.91 22.15
N SER A 318 11.06 -4.15 21.75
CA SER A 318 11.62 -4.76 20.53
C SER A 318 10.59 -5.51 19.70
N TYR A 319 10.68 -5.37 18.37
CA TYR A 319 10.15 -6.38 17.46
C TYR A 319 11.02 -7.63 17.55
N SER A 320 10.43 -8.83 17.45
CA SER A 320 11.17 -10.10 17.36
C SER A 320 10.61 -11.06 16.33
N PHE A 321 11.50 -11.83 15.72
CA PHE A 321 11.21 -12.66 14.55
C PHE A 321 11.62 -14.12 14.79
N THR A 322 10.78 -15.06 14.32
CA THR A 322 11.15 -16.48 14.21
C THR A 322 10.96 -16.96 12.77
N TYR A 323 11.72 -17.98 12.38
CA TYR A 323 11.72 -18.55 11.03
C TYR A 323 11.39 -20.05 11.08
N ASP A 324 11.20 -20.71 9.92
CA ASP A 324 11.13 -22.16 9.88
C ASP A 324 12.52 -22.77 10.08
N GLN A 325 12.63 -23.64 11.08
CA GLN A 325 13.73 -24.58 11.25
C GLN A 325 13.10 -25.98 11.17
N GLY A 326 13.69 -26.86 10.35
CA GLY A 326 12.99 -28.01 9.79
C GLY A 326 12.43 -28.96 10.85
N VAL A 327 11.11 -29.19 10.82
CA VAL A 327 10.46 -30.25 11.59
C VAL A 327 10.58 -31.58 10.83
N LEU A 328 10.65 -32.69 11.54
CA LEU A 328 10.56 -34.03 10.97
C LEU A 328 9.15 -34.28 10.41
N GLU A 329 9.02 -34.25 9.08
CA GLU A 329 7.82 -34.69 8.37
C GLU A 329 8.05 -36.14 7.84
N ASP A 330 7.30 -37.10 8.38
CA ASP A 330 7.32 -38.51 7.95
C ASP A 330 6.66 -38.66 6.58
N ASN A 331 7.47 -38.86 5.54
CA ASN A 331 7.04 -38.76 4.15
C ASN A 331 6.87 -40.13 3.48
N THR A 332 5.83 -40.84 3.90
CA THR A 332 5.42 -42.15 3.34
C THR A 332 4.82 -42.07 1.92
N ALA A 333 4.76 -40.90 1.30
CA ALA A 333 4.00 -40.63 0.07
C ALA A 333 4.84 -40.38 -1.20
N VAL A 334 6.16 -40.62 -1.20
CA VAL A 334 7.04 -40.40 -2.38
C VAL A 334 7.06 -41.60 -3.34
N SER A 335 5.89 -42.09 -3.76
CA SER A 335 5.75 -43.22 -4.69
C SER A 335 5.96 -42.79 -6.16
N GLY A 336 7.14 -42.26 -6.49
CA GLY A 336 7.44 -41.77 -7.85
C GLY A 336 8.91 -41.80 -8.28
N CYS A 337 9.86 -41.84 -7.33
CA CYS A 337 11.29 -41.85 -7.65
C CYS A 337 11.82 -43.27 -7.84
N ALA A 338 11.99 -43.69 -9.10
CA ALA A 338 12.64 -44.96 -9.46
C ALA A 338 14.13 -44.95 -9.10
N GLY A 339 14.45 -45.34 -7.85
CA GLY A 339 15.81 -45.35 -7.31
C GLY A 339 15.92 -44.81 -5.88
N ALA A 340 14.88 -44.14 -5.36
CA ALA A 340 14.84 -43.76 -3.95
C ALA A 340 14.51 -45.00 -3.08
N GLY A 341 15.33 -45.25 -2.05
CA GLY A 341 15.02 -46.26 -1.03
C GLY A 341 13.81 -45.86 -0.17
N PRO A 342 13.16 -46.83 0.50
CA PRO A 342 12.03 -46.54 1.37
C PRO A 342 12.44 -45.63 2.54
N ALA A 343 11.60 -44.63 2.83
CA ALA A 343 11.71 -43.70 3.95
C ALA A 343 13.05 -42.93 4.07
N HIS A 344 13.23 -41.91 3.21
CA HIS A 344 14.15 -40.81 3.52
C HIS A 344 13.40 -39.71 4.29
N ASN A 345 13.81 -39.48 5.54
CA ASN A 345 13.34 -38.33 6.32
C ASN A 345 13.91 -37.03 5.74
N VAL A 346 13.06 -36.04 5.48
CA VAL A 346 13.45 -34.80 4.76
C VAL A 346 13.28 -33.59 5.67
N TYR A 347 14.41 -32.98 6.05
CA TYR A 347 14.40 -31.63 6.60
C TYR A 347 14.29 -30.62 5.46
N THR A 348 13.33 -29.69 5.56
CA THR A 348 13.35 -28.46 4.76
C THR A 348 13.23 -27.25 5.69
N SER A 349 14.33 -26.52 5.84
CA SER A 349 14.34 -25.17 6.42
C SER A 349 14.59 -24.16 5.29
N THR A 350 13.67 -23.22 5.12
CA THR A 350 13.67 -22.25 4.01
C THR A 350 13.87 -20.80 4.45
N LEU A 351 13.98 -20.57 5.77
CA LEU A 351 14.09 -19.27 6.44
C LEU A 351 12.90 -18.34 6.14
N LYS A 352 11.71 -18.94 6.01
CA LYS A 352 10.41 -18.28 5.96
C LYS A 352 10.01 -17.79 7.35
N LEU A 353 9.67 -16.51 7.47
CA LEU A 353 9.22 -15.88 8.70
C LEU A 353 7.96 -16.58 9.25
N THR A 354 8.08 -17.27 10.38
CA THR A 354 6.99 -17.99 11.05
C THR A 354 6.27 -17.12 12.08
N LYS A 355 6.91 -16.10 12.67
CA LYS A 355 6.26 -15.18 13.63
C LYS A 355 6.90 -13.79 13.62
N ILE A 356 6.07 -12.76 13.76
CA ILE A 356 6.44 -11.42 14.21
C ILE A 356 5.80 -11.21 15.59
N THR A 357 6.60 -10.90 16.60
CA THR A 357 6.11 -10.30 17.86
C THR A 357 6.33 -8.80 17.81
N TYR A 358 5.33 -8.02 18.19
CA TYR A 358 5.36 -6.56 18.25
C TYR A 358 5.93 -6.09 19.61
N PRO A 359 6.37 -4.83 19.74
CA PRO A 359 7.03 -4.32 20.95
C PRO A 359 6.18 -4.47 22.21
N GLU A 360 4.85 -4.39 22.08
CA GLU A 360 3.87 -4.54 23.15
C GLU A 360 3.38 -5.99 23.34
N GLY A 361 4.03 -6.98 22.73
CA GLY A 361 3.84 -8.42 23.02
C GLY A 361 2.72 -9.14 22.25
N ALA A 362 1.84 -8.42 21.53
CA ALA A 362 0.97 -9.05 20.52
C ALA A 362 1.79 -9.60 19.35
N TYR A 363 1.19 -10.49 18.57
CA TYR A 363 1.90 -11.14 17.48
C TYR A 363 1.01 -11.58 16.33
N THR A 364 1.64 -11.81 15.18
CA THR A 364 1.07 -12.52 14.04
C THR A 364 2.05 -13.61 13.61
N ARG A 365 1.54 -14.82 13.35
CA ARG A 365 2.34 -15.99 12.96
C ARG A 365 1.74 -16.71 11.75
N TYR A 366 2.56 -17.51 11.08
CA TYR A 366 2.26 -18.14 9.80
C TYR A 366 2.60 -19.63 9.84
N ALA A 367 1.75 -20.45 9.23
CA ALA A 367 2.07 -21.83 8.86
C ALA A 367 2.22 -21.92 7.34
N TYR A 368 3.18 -22.72 6.89
CA TYR A 368 3.50 -22.90 5.47
C TYR A 368 3.45 -24.37 5.09
N ASN A 369 2.97 -24.68 3.88
CA ASN A 369 3.02 -26.03 3.31
C ASN A 369 3.21 -26.00 1.78
N TYR A 370 3.51 -27.16 1.19
CA TYR A 370 3.56 -27.36 -0.25
C TYR A 370 2.15 -27.45 -0.86
N VAL A 371 1.95 -26.85 -2.04
CA VAL A 371 0.70 -26.91 -2.82
C VAL A 371 0.96 -27.76 -4.06
N ARG A 372 1.06 -29.09 -3.85
CA ARG A 372 1.42 -30.04 -4.91
C ARG A 372 0.25 -30.34 -5.87
N PRO A 373 0.42 -30.14 -7.19
CA PRO A 373 -0.19 -31.01 -8.19
C PRO A 373 0.60 -32.32 -8.30
N THR A 374 0.01 -33.35 -8.90
CA THR A 374 0.62 -34.68 -9.05
C THR A 374 1.70 -34.78 -10.14
N SER A 375 2.13 -33.66 -10.72
CA SER A 375 2.92 -33.59 -11.97
C SER A 375 4.18 -32.70 -11.92
N ALA A 376 4.37 -31.88 -10.89
CA ALA A 376 5.42 -30.86 -10.84
C ALA A 376 6.50 -31.18 -9.77
N PRO A 377 7.74 -31.56 -10.15
CA PRO A 377 8.81 -31.87 -9.17
C PRO A 377 9.43 -30.64 -8.51
N ASP A 378 9.48 -29.49 -9.20
CA ASP A 378 10.32 -28.33 -8.87
C ASP A 378 9.88 -27.46 -7.68
N GLN A 379 8.77 -27.78 -6.98
CA GLN A 379 8.27 -26.93 -5.89
C GLN A 379 9.03 -27.11 -4.56
N ILE A 380 10.11 -26.34 -4.36
CA ILE A 380 10.76 -26.17 -3.03
C ILE A 380 10.11 -25.07 -2.18
N ASP A 381 9.44 -24.08 -2.78
CA ASP A 381 8.90 -22.94 -2.05
C ASP A 381 7.47 -23.16 -1.52
N LYS A 382 7.33 -23.20 -0.18
CA LYS A 382 6.07 -23.36 0.56
C LYS A 382 5.19 -22.09 0.54
N TYR A 383 3.88 -22.29 0.41
CA TYR A 383 2.82 -21.27 0.46
C TYR A 383 2.29 -21.11 1.90
N VAL A 384 1.80 -19.92 2.28
CA VAL A 384 1.11 -19.73 3.57
C VAL A 384 -0.24 -20.45 3.56
N THR A 385 -0.40 -21.50 4.36
CA THR A 385 -1.67 -22.25 4.49
C THR A 385 -2.50 -21.84 5.70
N ALA A 386 -1.89 -21.19 6.70
CA ALA A 386 -2.64 -20.50 7.74
C ALA A 386 -1.90 -19.27 8.25
N LYS A 387 -2.67 -18.24 8.59
CA LYS A 387 -2.23 -17.05 9.31
C LYS A 387 -2.94 -17.03 10.66
N TYR A 388 -2.22 -16.62 11.70
CA TYR A 388 -2.77 -16.51 13.05
C TYR A 388 -2.43 -15.16 13.69
N ARG A 389 -3.30 -14.63 14.54
CA ARG A 389 -3.12 -13.35 15.25
C ARG A 389 -3.57 -13.47 16.71
N ASN A 390 -2.79 -12.91 17.63
CA ASN A 390 -3.15 -12.79 19.04
C ASN A 390 -2.84 -11.36 19.52
N ALA A 391 -3.86 -10.69 20.07
CA ALA A 391 -3.77 -9.29 20.46
C ALA A 391 -3.30 -9.04 21.91
N GLN A 392 -3.03 -10.10 22.68
CA GLN A 392 -2.81 -10.05 24.15
C GLN A 392 -3.96 -9.34 24.89
N ASP A 393 -5.21 -9.66 24.51
CA ASP A 393 -6.44 -9.15 25.15
C ASP A 393 -7.18 -10.23 25.99
N GLY A 394 -6.68 -11.46 25.99
CA GLY A 394 -7.26 -12.62 26.67
C GLY A 394 -8.19 -13.49 25.80
N GLN A 395 -8.53 -13.08 24.58
CA GLN A 395 -9.44 -13.82 23.67
C GLN A 395 -8.74 -14.94 22.87
N GLY A 396 -7.48 -15.26 23.18
CA GLY A 396 -6.72 -16.29 22.49
C GLY A 396 -6.23 -15.88 21.09
N GLU A 397 -6.08 -16.87 20.21
CA GLU A 397 -5.49 -16.72 18.88
C GLU A 397 -6.55 -16.96 17.78
N GLN A 398 -6.62 -16.03 16.84
CA GLN A 398 -7.54 -16.05 15.70
C GLN A 398 -6.85 -16.65 14.48
N THR A 399 -7.58 -17.41 13.66
CA THR A 399 -7.02 -18.19 12.55
C THR A 399 -7.71 -17.89 11.22
N TRP A 400 -6.91 -17.59 10.20
CA TRP A 400 -7.31 -17.58 8.79
C TRP A 400 -6.67 -18.78 8.10
N ILE A 401 -7.45 -19.61 7.42
CA ILE A 401 -6.95 -20.77 6.67
C ILE A 401 -6.99 -20.45 5.18
N LEU A 402 -5.87 -20.67 4.49
CA LEU A 402 -5.69 -20.40 3.06
C LEU A 402 -5.56 -21.73 2.31
N SER A 403 -6.53 -22.01 1.44
CA SER A 403 -6.62 -23.23 0.64
C SER A 403 -6.44 -22.91 -0.84
N TYR A 404 -5.43 -23.52 -1.46
CA TYR A 404 -5.02 -23.26 -2.85
C TYR A 404 -5.47 -24.41 -3.76
N THR A 405 -6.04 -24.08 -4.91
CA THR A 405 -6.31 -25.02 -6.01
C THR A 405 -5.31 -24.74 -7.13
N ALA A 406 -4.77 -25.76 -7.80
CA ALA A 406 -3.82 -25.60 -8.91
C ALA A 406 -4.28 -26.34 -10.18
N ASP A 407 -3.76 -25.94 -11.34
CA ASP A 407 -3.91 -26.68 -12.59
C ASP A 407 -2.92 -27.86 -12.67
N GLY A 408 -3.03 -28.67 -13.73
CA GLY A 408 -2.12 -29.80 -13.97
C GLY A 408 -0.66 -29.41 -14.29
N ASN A 409 -0.34 -28.11 -14.36
CA ASN A 409 1.00 -27.57 -14.57
C ASN A 409 1.59 -26.94 -13.30
N GLY A 410 0.80 -26.77 -12.24
CA GLY A 410 1.23 -26.11 -10.99
C GLY A 410 0.97 -24.60 -10.90
N ASN A 411 0.24 -24.02 -11.84
CA ASN A 411 -0.30 -22.67 -11.69
C ASN A 411 -1.46 -22.72 -10.70
N ILE A 412 -1.48 -21.86 -9.68
CA ILE A 412 -2.67 -21.76 -8.82
C ILE A 412 -3.83 -21.26 -9.67
N THR A 413 -5.00 -21.91 -9.57
CA THR A 413 -6.27 -21.62 -10.28
C THR A 413 -7.31 -20.96 -9.37
N SER A 414 -7.18 -21.09 -8.05
CA SER A 414 -8.01 -20.41 -7.06
C SER A 414 -7.34 -20.41 -5.69
N THR A 415 -7.55 -19.36 -4.88
CA THR A 415 -7.26 -19.36 -3.44
C THR A 415 -8.52 -19.00 -2.66
N GLN A 416 -8.85 -19.84 -1.69
CA GLN A 416 -9.95 -19.66 -0.74
C GLN A 416 -9.39 -19.28 0.64
N ILE A 417 -10.01 -18.29 1.28
CA ILE A 417 -9.69 -17.83 2.62
C ILE A 417 -10.89 -18.12 3.51
N ASN A 418 -10.71 -19.03 4.46
CA ASN A 418 -11.70 -19.26 5.53
C ASN A 418 -11.33 -18.39 6.73
N ASN A 419 -12.23 -17.47 7.09
CA ASN A 419 -12.06 -16.52 8.19
C ASN A 419 -12.56 -17.11 9.53
N PRO A 420 -12.20 -16.53 10.69
CA PRO A 420 -12.56 -17.09 11.99
C PRO A 420 -14.07 -17.11 12.30
N ASP A 421 -14.89 -16.37 11.53
CA ASP A 421 -16.35 -16.28 11.63
C ASP A 421 -17.12 -17.21 10.68
N SER A 422 -16.44 -18.12 9.99
CA SER A 422 -17.00 -18.95 8.90
C SER A 422 -17.38 -18.19 7.62
N GLY A 423 -16.96 -16.92 7.48
CA GLY A 423 -16.99 -16.21 6.21
C GLY A 423 -15.88 -16.69 5.27
N VAL A 424 -16.22 -16.86 3.99
CA VAL A 424 -15.33 -17.44 2.97
C VAL A 424 -15.18 -16.48 1.80
N GLU A 425 -13.94 -16.02 1.59
CA GLU A 425 -13.52 -15.25 0.41
C GLU A 425 -12.81 -16.20 -0.57
N THR A 426 -12.98 -16.03 -1.88
CA THR A 426 -12.38 -16.92 -2.89
C THR A 426 -12.02 -16.16 -4.16
N HIS A 427 -10.76 -16.27 -4.59
CA HIS A 427 -10.14 -15.62 -5.76
C HIS A 427 -9.81 -16.67 -6.84
N THR A 428 -9.70 -16.33 -8.14
CA THR A 428 -9.55 -17.30 -9.28
C THR A 428 -8.55 -16.81 -10.37
N PHE A 429 -7.71 -17.65 -11.06
CA PHE A 429 -6.25 -17.34 -11.35
C PHE A 429 -5.50 -17.84 -12.72
N THR A 430 -4.89 -17.32 -13.91
CA THR A 430 -4.50 -16.09 -14.85
C THR A 430 -3.04 -15.74 -15.14
N GLY A 431 -2.08 -16.64 -15.06
CA GLY A 431 -0.71 -16.13 -14.89
C GLY A 431 -0.57 -15.45 -13.52
N VAL A 432 -0.98 -14.17 -13.32
CA VAL A 432 -0.53 -13.36 -12.14
C VAL A 432 -1.53 -12.38 -11.44
N LEU A 433 -2.74 -12.20 -11.95
CA LEU A 433 -3.80 -11.22 -11.63
C LEU A 433 -4.86 -11.61 -10.50
N ASP A 434 -6.22 -11.74 -10.74
CA ASP A 434 -7.35 -12.48 -10.01
C ASP A 434 -8.84 -12.27 -10.51
N THR A 435 -9.50 -13.18 -11.26
CA THR A 435 -10.77 -12.96 -12.08
C THR A 435 -11.94 -12.38 -11.34
N LEU A 436 -12.12 -12.90 -10.13
CA LEU A 436 -13.40 -13.05 -9.49
C LEU A 436 -13.13 -13.22 -8.01
N VAL A 437 -13.54 -12.23 -7.21
CA VAL A 437 -13.58 -12.39 -5.75
C VAL A 437 -15.00 -12.66 -5.33
N ARG A 438 -15.23 -13.87 -4.84
CA ARG A 438 -16.52 -14.33 -4.33
C ARG A 438 -16.50 -14.34 -2.80
N TYR A 439 -17.48 -13.66 -2.21
CA TYR A 439 -17.77 -13.68 -0.79
C TYR A 439 -18.96 -14.60 -0.53
N SER A 440 -18.82 -15.53 0.42
CA SER A 440 -19.85 -16.52 0.75
C SER A 440 -19.84 -16.93 2.22
N VAL A 441 -20.97 -17.44 2.71
CA VAL A 441 -21.17 -17.85 4.13
C VAL A 441 -22.06 -19.08 4.17
N GLY A 442 -21.60 -20.15 4.82
CA GLY A 442 -22.38 -21.41 4.91
C GLY A 442 -22.81 -21.97 3.56
N GLY A 443 -22.02 -21.74 2.49
CA GLY A 443 -22.34 -22.13 1.12
C GLY A 443 -23.23 -21.16 0.33
N ASN A 444 -23.73 -20.07 0.95
CA ASN A 444 -24.52 -19.05 0.27
C ASN A 444 -23.62 -17.93 -0.26
N TYR A 445 -23.78 -17.56 -1.52
CA TYR A 445 -23.07 -16.44 -2.15
C TYR A 445 -23.69 -15.12 -1.70
N ILE A 446 -22.85 -14.10 -1.55
CA ILE A 446 -23.23 -12.78 -1.04
C ILE A 446 -22.83 -11.69 -2.03
N LYS A 447 -21.60 -11.75 -2.55
CA LYS A 447 -21.07 -10.73 -3.46
C LYS A 447 -20.00 -11.34 -4.36
N ASP A 448 -20.02 -10.99 -5.63
CA ASP A 448 -18.90 -11.24 -6.56
C ASP A 448 -18.31 -9.90 -7.03
N ILE A 449 -16.99 -9.84 -7.18
CA ILE A 449 -16.26 -8.79 -7.90
C ILE A 449 -15.57 -9.45 -9.09
N ALA A 450 -16.27 -9.51 -10.23
CA ALA A 450 -15.71 -9.97 -11.50
C ALA A 450 -15.04 -8.81 -12.23
N GLN A 451 -13.95 -9.04 -12.97
CA GLN A 451 -13.24 -7.97 -13.67
C GLN A 451 -13.07 -8.22 -15.17
N THR A 452 -12.35 -7.34 -15.87
CA THR A 452 -11.85 -7.51 -17.24
C THR A 452 -10.60 -6.65 -17.38
N TRP A 453 -9.54 -7.22 -17.96
CA TRP A 453 -8.21 -6.61 -17.99
C TRP A 453 -7.70 -6.49 -19.42
N THR A 454 -6.82 -5.51 -19.63
CA THR A 454 -6.10 -5.25 -20.87
C THR A 454 -4.62 -4.99 -20.60
N PHE A 455 -3.84 -4.90 -21.67
CA PHE A 455 -2.38 -4.84 -21.69
C PHE A 455 -1.96 -3.79 -22.74
N GLU A 456 -0.67 -3.60 -23.01
CA GLU A 456 -0.23 -2.67 -24.06
C GLU A 456 -0.76 -3.06 -25.45
N PRO A 457 -1.26 -2.12 -26.27
CA PRO A 457 -1.66 -2.42 -27.64
C PRO A 457 -0.51 -3.05 -28.44
N GLY A 458 -0.75 -4.23 -29.01
CA GLY A 458 0.25 -5.09 -29.64
C GLY A 458 0.60 -6.35 -28.84
N ASP A 459 0.31 -6.37 -27.53
CA ASP A 459 0.54 -7.52 -26.65
C ASP A 459 -0.67 -8.48 -26.64
N ASP A 460 -0.75 -9.32 -27.68
CA ASP A 460 -1.81 -10.33 -27.83
C ASP A 460 -1.53 -11.66 -27.09
N GLY A 461 -0.37 -11.78 -26.46
CA GLY A 461 0.08 -12.99 -25.78
C GLY A 461 0.48 -14.15 -26.70
N THR A 462 0.71 -13.90 -27.99
CA THR A 462 1.23 -14.91 -28.93
C THR A 462 2.77 -14.83 -29.08
N PRO A 463 3.45 -15.92 -29.48
CA PRO A 463 4.90 -15.90 -29.71
C PRO A 463 5.30 -15.08 -30.95
N GLN A 464 5.64 -13.80 -30.77
CA GLN A 464 6.05 -12.93 -31.87
C GLN A 464 7.51 -13.18 -32.31
N PRO A 465 7.81 -13.36 -33.62
CA PRO A 465 9.16 -13.71 -34.07
C PRO A 465 10.25 -12.65 -33.86
N SER A 466 9.91 -11.36 -33.78
CA SER A 466 10.89 -10.26 -33.74
C SER A 466 11.06 -9.60 -32.37
N CYS A 467 9.96 -9.27 -31.68
CA CYS A 467 9.98 -8.20 -30.66
C CYS A 467 9.53 -8.52 -29.23
N THR A 468 9.02 -9.71 -28.91
CA THR A 468 8.60 -10.02 -27.53
C THR A 468 9.18 -11.33 -27.02
N ASN A 469 9.38 -11.40 -25.70
CA ASN A 469 9.35 -12.67 -24.99
C ASN A 469 7.88 -13.16 -24.98
N PRO A 470 7.55 -14.36 -25.50
CA PRO A 470 6.17 -14.84 -25.66
C PRO A 470 5.29 -14.96 -24.40
N ALA A 471 5.80 -14.59 -23.22
CA ALA A 471 5.17 -14.84 -21.93
C ALA A 471 4.92 -13.59 -21.06
N THR A 472 5.50 -12.43 -21.40
CA THR A 472 5.44 -11.22 -20.57
C THR A 472 4.32 -10.29 -21.05
N ARG A 473 3.23 -10.19 -20.27
CA ARG A 473 2.10 -9.28 -20.52
C ARG A 473 2.37 -7.90 -19.89
N HIS A 474 2.47 -6.85 -20.70
CA HIS A 474 2.93 -5.53 -20.29
C HIS A 474 1.81 -4.63 -19.74
N ASN A 475 2.13 -3.85 -18.70
CA ASN A 475 1.31 -2.83 -18.05
C ASN A 475 -0.18 -3.23 -17.90
N PRO A 476 -0.43 -4.34 -17.19
CA PRO A 476 -1.77 -4.92 -17.05
C PRO A 476 -2.69 -3.97 -16.27
N ARG A 477 -3.92 -3.76 -16.75
CA ARG A 477 -4.85 -2.77 -16.19
C ARG A 477 -6.34 -3.13 -16.36
N ILE A 478 -7.17 -2.68 -15.42
CA ILE A 478 -8.61 -2.99 -15.32
C ILE A 478 -9.43 -2.11 -16.26
N THR A 479 -10.01 -2.68 -17.32
CA THR A 479 -10.98 -1.95 -18.18
C THR A 479 -12.42 -2.05 -17.68
N ARG A 480 -12.75 -3.07 -16.87
CA ARG A 480 -14.08 -3.24 -16.28
C ARG A 480 -14.01 -3.96 -14.93
N ARG A 481 -14.87 -3.54 -14.00
CA ARG A 481 -15.16 -4.23 -12.74
C ARG A 481 -16.67 -4.33 -12.55
N THR A 482 -17.20 -5.54 -12.64
CA THR A 482 -18.62 -5.87 -12.40
C THR A 482 -18.77 -6.34 -10.95
N THR A 483 -19.66 -5.70 -10.19
CA THR A 483 -20.03 -6.15 -8.85
C THR A 483 -21.41 -6.80 -8.90
N SER A 484 -21.50 -8.09 -8.55
CA SER A 484 -22.78 -8.77 -8.29
C SER A 484 -23.06 -8.75 -6.79
N VAL A 485 -24.33 -8.57 -6.40
CA VAL A 485 -24.78 -8.77 -5.01
C VAL A 485 -25.95 -9.76 -5.02
N TYR A 486 -25.82 -10.82 -4.22
CA TYR A 486 -26.67 -12.01 -4.29
C TYR A 486 -27.78 -11.96 -3.23
N GLN A 487 -29.00 -12.25 -3.66
CA GLN A 487 -30.13 -12.58 -2.77
C GLN A 487 -30.09 -14.07 -2.38
N ASN A 488 -29.62 -14.92 -3.31
CA ASN A 488 -29.35 -16.34 -3.16
C ASN A 488 -28.41 -16.79 -4.30
N ASN A 489 -27.93 -18.04 -4.30
CA ASN A 489 -26.90 -18.51 -5.24
C ASN A 489 -27.25 -18.42 -6.75
N THR A 490 -28.52 -18.22 -7.13
CA THR A 490 -28.95 -18.04 -8.53
C THR A 490 -29.50 -16.65 -8.84
N THR A 491 -29.82 -15.84 -7.82
CA THR A 491 -30.56 -14.58 -7.97
C THR A 491 -29.74 -13.42 -7.43
N PHE A 492 -29.36 -12.49 -8.31
CA PHE A 492 -28.46 -11.39 -8.00
C PHE A 492 -28.71 -10.16 -8.87
N ILE A 493 -28.35 -8.99 -8.35
CA ILE A 493 -28.24 -7.75 -9.11
C ILE A 493 -26.78 -7.49 -9.48
N GLN A 494 -26.53 -6.81 -10.60
CA GLN A 494 -25.18 -6.39 -11.00
C GLN A 494 -25.11 -4.90 -11.30
N SER A 495 -23.96 -4.30 -10.99
CA SER A 495 -23.49 -3.01 -11.53
C SER A 495 -22.10 -3.22 -12.13
N LYS A 496 -21.68 -2.31 -13.02
CA LYS A 496 -20.30 -2.26 -13.53
C LYS A 496 -19.72 -0.85 -13.41
N VAL A 497 -18.40 -0.82 -13.27
CA VAL A 497 -17.55 0.35 -13.57
C VAL A 497 -16.67 -0.03 -14.76
N GLU A 498 -16.52 0.85 -15.73
CA GLU A 498 -15.58 0.71 -16.84
C GLU A 498 -14.61 1.88 -16.87
N SER A 499 -13.39 1.63 -17.35
CA SER A 499 -12.30 2.60 -17.44
C SER A 499 -11.57 2.43 -18.78
N ASP A 500 -11.53 3.50 -19.56
CA ASP A 500 -10.70 3.61 -20.76
C ASP A 500 -9.43 4.39 -20.42
N TYR A 501 -8.31 4.01 -21.03
CA TYR A 501 -6.98 4.54 -20.73
C TYR A 501 -6.42 5.39 -21.88
N ASP A 502 -5.45 6.25 -21.56
CA ASP A 502 -4.76 7.07 -22.55
C ASP A 502 -4.08 6.24 -23.66
N GLN A 503 -3.94 6.87 -24.82
CA GLN A 503 -3.15 6.36 -25.95
C GLN A 503 -1.84 7.15 -26.11
N GLN A 504 -1.68 8.23 -25.34
CA GLN A 504 -0.47 9.01 -25.24
C GLN A 504 0.64 8.17 -24.61
N GLY A 505 1.78 8.10 -25.28
CA GLY A 505 2.79 7.08 -25.01
C GLY A 505 3.96 7.15 -25.98
N TYR A 506 4.70 6.05 -26.07
CA TYR A 506 5.75 5.82 -27.07
C TYR A 506 5.38 4.62 -27.96
N LEU A 507 5.75 4.64 -29.24
CA LEU A 507 5.46 3.58 -30.20
C LEU A 507 6.77 2.90 -30.64
N THR A 508 6.92 1.60 -30.42
CA THR A 508 8.06 0.85 -30.96
C THR A 508 7.87 0.65 -32.46
N THR A 509 8.72 1.26 -33.28
CA THR A 509 8.61 1.22 -34.75
C THR A 509 9.51 0.18 -35.42
N THR A 510 10.31 -0.57 -34.64
CA THR A 510 11.10 -1.71 -35.14
C THR A 510 10.31 -3.02 -35.10
N CYS A 511 9.23 -3.06 -34.31
CA CYS A 511 8.41 -4.24 -34.11
C CYS A 511 7.35 -4.44 -35.21
N THR A 512 6.80 -5.65 -35.31
CA THR A 512 5.66 -5.92 -36.19
C THR A 512 4.75 -6.97 -35.53
N PRO A 513 3.56 -6.59 -35.03
CA PRO A 513 3.02 -5.23 -34.98
C PRO A 513 3.87 -4.27 -34.10
N ASN A 514 3.75 -2.97 -34.33
CA ASN A 514 4.28 -1.94 -33.43
C ASN A 514 3.60 -2.06 -32.05
N ILE A 515 4.36 -1.89 -30.96
CA ILE A 515 3.81 -1.90 -29.59
C ILE A 515 3.70 -0.47 -29.07
N GLN A 516 2.56 -0.13 -28.46
CA GLN A 516 2.28 1.20 -27.94
C GLN A 516 2.38 1.20 -26.41
N HIS A 517 3.45 1.78 -25.87
CA HIS A 517 3.66 1.91 -24.42
C HIS A 517 2.97 3.17 -23.90
N ILE A 518 1.80 3.03 -23.27
CA ILE A 518 0.99 4.19 -22.83
C ILE A 518 1.46 4.74 -21.47
N ASN A 519 1.03 5.96 -21.15
CA ASN A 519 1.25 6.56 -19.84
C ASN A 519 0.38 5.91 -18.74
N GLY A 520 -0.70 5.23 -19.10
CA GLY A 520 -1.55 4.44 -18.21
C GLY A 520 -2.42 5.29 -17.28
N ASN A 521 -2.89 6.45 -17.74
CA ASN A 521 -3.91 7.21 -17.01
C ASN A 521 -5.32 6.82 -17.50
N VAL A 522 -6.31 6.85 -16.61
CA VAL A 522 -7.73 6.65 -16.98
C VAL A 522 -8.24 7.97 -17.56
N ILE A 523 -8.73 7.95 -18.81
CA ILE A 523 -9.24 9.13 -19.53
C ILE A 523 -10.76 9.16 -19.64
N GLU A 524 -11.43 8.02 -19.53
CA GLU A 524 -12.88 7.97 -19.36
C GLU A 524 -13.24 6.90 -18.31
N LYS A 525 -14.13 7.24 -17.38
CA LYS A 525 -14.69 6.31 -16.40
C LYS A 525 -16.22 6.31 -16.50
N ARG A 526 -16.82 5.15 -16.75
CA ARG A 526 -18.27 4.95 -16.85
C ARG A 526 -18.77 4.17 -15.64
N GLU A 527 -19.76 4.69 -14.93
CA GLU A 527 -20.33 4.08 -13.72
C GLU A 527 -21.83 3.84 -13.88
N TYR A 528 -22.26 2.60 -13.66
CA TYR A 528 -23.59 2.11 -14.01
C TYR A 528 -24.43 1.76 -12.77
N ALA A 529 -25.76 1.83 -12.91
CA ALA A 529 -26.72 1.41 -11.91
C ALA A 529 -26.68 -0.10 -11.65
N PHE A 530 -27.36 -0.55 -10.60
CA PHE A 530 -27.66 -1.97 -10.44
C PHE A 530 -28.86 -2.38 -11.29
N GLY A 531 -28.78 -3.54 -11.94
CA GLY A 531 -29.85 -4.18 -12.70
C GLY A 531 -29.97 -5.67 -12.34
N ASN A 532 -31.11 -6.28 -12.64
CA ASN A 532 -31.35 -7.70 -12.39
C ASN A 532 -30.52 -8.57 -13.35
N ALA A 533 -29.72 -9.51 -12.81
CA ALA A 533 -28.80 -10.42 -13.50
C ALA A 533 -27.74 -9.80 -14.44
N THR A 534 -27.83 -8.50 -14.75
CA THR A 534 -27.01 -7.77 -15.70
C THR A 534 -26.81 -6.31 -15.23
N PRO A 535 -25.72 -5.62 -15.62
CA PRO A 535 -25.50 -4.25 -15.20
C PRO A 535 -26.63 -3.31 -15.65
N GLY A 536 -27.03 -2.39 -14.75
CA GLY A 536 -28.06 -1.39 -15.05
C GLY A 536 -27.60 -0.32 -16.05
N SER A 537 -28.44 0.71 -16.22
CA SER A 537 -28.15 1.86 -17.08
C SER A 537 -26.90 2.64 -16.65
N LEU A 538 -26.27 3.34 -17.58
CA LEU A 538 -25.22 4.32 -17.24
C LEU A 538 -25.80 5.37 -16.30
N LEU A 539 -25.07 5.74 -15.25
CA LEU A 539 -25.42 6.86 -14.37
C LEU A 539 -24.53 8.06 -14.67
N ARG A 540 -23.22 7.87 -14.52
CA ARG A 540 -22.20 8.92 -14.62
C ARG A 540 -21.12 8.51 -15.60
N ARG A 541 -20.64 9.48 -16.37
CA ARG A 541 -19.37 9.43 -17.08
C ARG A 541 -18.46 10.53 -16.55
N THR A 542 -17.22 10.20 -16.24
CA THR A 542 -16.17 11.17 -15.94
C THR A 542 -15.11 11.07 -17.03
N ASP A 543 -14.78 12.19 -17.65
CA ASP A 543 -13.72 12.31 -18.65
C ASP A 543 -12.56 13.07 -17.98
N ASP A 544 -11.35 12.54 -18.06
CA ASP A 544 -10.15 13.13 -17.47
C ASP A 544 -9.06 13.29 -18.55
N THR A 545 -8.41 14.45 -18.61
CA THR A 545 -7.36 14.75 -19.60
C THR A 545 -6.07 15.17 -18.91
N TYR A 546 -4.92 14.66 -19.34
CA TYR A 546 -3.65 14.81 -18.62
C TYR A 546 -2.67 15.73 -19.35
N LEU A 547 -1.91 16.49 -18.55
CA LEU A 547 -0.84 17.36 -19.00
C LEU A 547 0.20 16.54 -19.77
N ASN A 548 0.41 16.90 -21.05
CA ASN A 548 1.26 16.14 -21.98
C ASN A 548 2.02 17.05 -22.96
N SER A 549 2.03 18.36 -22.72
CA SER A 549 2.72 19.34 -23.55
C SER A 549 4.24 19.17 -23.49
N THR A 550 4.92 19.57 -24.56
CA THR A 550 6.37 19.44 -24.73
C THR A 550 7.12 20.01 -23.53
N GLY A 551 7.88 19.15 -22.85
CA GLY A 551 8.56 19.47 -21.59
C GLY A 551 8.06 18.65 -20.40
N TYR A 552 6.76 18.32 -20.32
CA TYR A 552 6.22 17.42 -19.29
C TYR A 552 6.27 15.95 -19.71
N ASP A 553 6.40 15.70 -21.01
CA ASP A 553 6.33 14.39 -21.64
C ASP A 553 7.47 13.43 -21.24
N LEU A 554 7.34 12.20 -21.76
CA LEU A 554 8.19 11.04 -21.55
C LEU A 554 9.69 11.26 -21.80
N ASN A 555 10.07 12.19 -22.66
CA ASN A 555 11.48 12.43 -23.03
C ASN A 555 12.09 13.61 -22.24
N HIS A 556 11.25 14.42 -21.62
CA HIS A 556 11.62 15.59 -20.83
C HIS A 556 11.46 15.29 -19.33
N ALA A 557 10.65 16.07 -18.61
CA ALA A 557 10.48 15.97 -17.15
C ALA A 557 9.71 14.73 -16.67
N HIS A 558 9.05 13.98 -17.57
CA HIS A 558 8.37 12.72 -17.24
C HIS A 558 7.26 12.88 -16.17
N ILE A 559 6.52 14.00 -16.23
CA ILE A 559 5.42 14.37 -15.35
C ILE A 559 4.10 13.93 -16.03
N LEU A 560 3.80 12.63 -15.93
CA LEU A 560 2.77 11.97 -16.77
C LEU A 560 1.39 11.90 -16.10
N ASN A 561 1.25 12.32 -14.84
CA ASN A 561 0.08 12.05 -14.00
C ASN A 561 -0.66 13.29 -13.49
N ARG A 562 -0.39 14.47 -14.07
CA ARG A 562 -1.10 15.72 -13.73
C ARG A 562 -2.38 15.83 -14.57
N ASN A 563 -3.54 15.76 -13.92
CA ASN A 563 -4.83 15.94 -14.57
C ASN A 563 -5.04 17.43 -14.87
N SER A 564 -5.23 17.78 -16.14
CA SER A 564 -5.43 19.15 -16.64
C SER A 564 -6.91 19.56 -16.75
N THR A 565 -7.84 18.60 -16.91
CA THR A 565 -9.28 18.87 -16.90
C THR A 565 -10.05 17.60 -16.57
N GLN A 566 -10.93 17.69 -15.56
CA GLN A 566 -11.96 16.71 -15.24
C GLN A 566 -13.33 17.23 -15.67
N ILE A 567 -14.09 16.42 -16.40
CA ILE A 567 -15.45 16.71 -16.86
C ILE A 567 -16.39 15.60 -16.38
N ILE A 568 -17.55 15.96 -15.84
CA ILE A 568 -18.57 14.99 -15.39
C ILE A 568 -19.84 15.20 -16.19
N TYR A 569 -20.30 14.12 -16.82
CA TYR A 569 -21.55 14.04 -17.58
C TYR A 569 -22.58 13.14 -16.89
N ASN A 570 -23.86 13.40 -17.15
CA ASN A 570 -24.93 12.45 -16.83
C ASN A 570 -25.09 11.38 -17.94
N ALA A 571 -25.96 10.40 -17.68
CA ALA A 571 -26.33 9.33 -18.61
C ALA A 571 -26.75 9.77 -20.02
N GLY A 572 -27.24 11.01 -20.18
CA GLY A 572 -27.64 11.58 -21.47
C GLY A 572 -26.54 12.37 -22.18
N GLY A 573 -25.28 12.31 -21.72
CA GLY A 573 -24.17 13.07 -22.29
C GLY A 573 -24.21 14.58 -22.00
N ILE A 574 -25.07 15.04 -21.09
CA ILE A 574 -25.15 16.45 -20.71
C ILE A 574 -24.11 16.74 -19.63
N LEU A 575 -23.34 17.81 -19.82
CA LEU A 575 -22.37 18.34 -18.86
C LEU A 575 -23.02 18.67 -17.51
N GLN A 576 -22.38 18.29 -16.40
CA GLN A 576 -22.87 18.51 -15.03
C GLN A 576 -21.83 19.14 -14.10
N SER A 577 -20.53 18.94 -14.35
CA SER A 577 -19.43 19.64 -13.68
C SER A 577 -18.21 19.67 -14.60
N GLN A 578 -17.39 20.72 -14.50
CA GLN A 578 -16.06 20.75 -15.09
C GLN A 578 -15.09 21.48 -14.16
N THR A 579 -13.90 20.93 -14.00
CA THR A 579 -12.79 21.53 -13.26
C THR A 579 -11.54 21.45 -14.13
N ASN A 580 -10.96 22.62 -14.45
CA ASN A 580 -9.69 22.72 -15.16
C ASN A 580 -8.57 22.98 -14.14
N TYR A 581 -7.38 22.43 -14.39
CA TYR A 581 -6.20 22.57 -13.55
C TYR A 581 -5.04 23.13 -14.39
N GLY A 582 -4.55 24.30 -14.03
CA GLY A 582 -3.38 24.93 -14.66
C GLY A 582 -2.11 24.61 -13.88
N TYR A 583 -0.99 24.51 -14.60
CA TYR A 583 0.32 24.14 -14.08
C TYR A 583 1.40 25.09 -14.57
N ASP A 584 2.29 25.52 -13.65
CA ASP A 584 3.45 26.38 -13.89
C ASP A 584 3.16 27.71 -14.66
N GLU A 585 1.91 28.20 -14.62
CA GLU A 585 1.43 29.41 -15.33
C GLU A 585 2.01 30.73 -14.81
N SER A 586 2.70 30.71 -13.66
CA SER A 586 3.15 31.90 -12.95
C SER A 586 4.65 31.86 -12.66
N ALA A 587 5.30 33.03 -12.68
CA ALA A 587 6.72 33.15 -12.39
C ALA A 587 7.04 32.73 -10.94
N LEU A 588 8.14 31.99 -10.77
CA LEU A 588 8.57 31.46 -9.49
C LEU A 588 9.25 32.54 -8.64
N THR A 589 8.94 32.55 -7.34
CA THR A 589 9.67 33.38 -6.37
C THR A 589 11.03 32.75 -6.08
N ASN A 590 12.11 33.54 -6.08
CA ASN A 590 13.43 33.03 -5.67
C ASN A 590 13.48 32.72 -4.17
N ALA A 591 14.16 31.62 -3.83
CA ALA A 591 14.51 31.19 -2.48
C ALA A 591 15.91 30.56 -2.49
N THR A 592 16.83 31.21 -3.21
CA THR A 592 18.18 30.73 -3.56
C THR A 592 19.08 30.55 -2.34
N GLY A 593 19.97 29.55 -2.38
CA GLY A 593 20.84 29.17 -1.28
C GLY A 593 20.16 28.22 -0.28
N ALA A 594 19.06 27.56 -0.69
CA ALA A 594 18.36 26.61 0.14
C ALA A 594 19.20 25.34 0.37
N THR A 595 19.10 24.75 1.57
CA THR A 595 19.81 23.51 1.88
C THR A 595 19.39 22.39 0.94
N ALA A 596 20.37 21.70 0.34
CA ALA A 596 20.18 20.55 -0.55
C ALA A 596 19.09 20.78 -1.63
N HIS A 597 19.31 21.83 -2.42
CA HIS A 597 18.57 22.19 -3.62
C HIS A 597 19.55 22.42 -4.78
N ASP A 598 19.14 22.07 -6.00
CA ASP A 598 19.91 22.33 -7.22
C ASP A 598 19.52 23.68 -7.85
N ASP A 599 19.98 24.78 -7.23
CA ASP A 599 19.79 26.15 -7.71
C ASP A 599 20.31 26.38 -9.14
N THR A 600 21.21 25.50 -9.63
CA THR A 600 21.83 25.65 -10.97
C THR A 600 20.90 25.16 -12.06
N ASN A 601 20.32 23.96 -11.93
CA ASN A 601 19.42 23.40 -12.93
C ASN A 601 17.93 23.73 -12.64
N PHE A 602 17.60 24.03 -11.37
CA PHE A 602 16.24 24.32 -10.91
C PHE A 602 16.11 25.72 -10.27
N GLY A 603 16.85 26.71 -10.78
CA GLY A 603 16.55 28.12 -10.52
C GLY A 603 15.21 28.58 -11.12
N ALA A 604 14.82 29.84 -10.89
CA ALA A 604 13.51 30.37 -11.30
C ALA A 604 13.25 30.42 -12.82
N THR A 605 14.28 30.26 -13.65
CA THR A 605 14.16 30.13 -15.11
C THR A 605 13.71 28.73 -15.56
N TYR A 606 13.89 27.70 -14.74
CA TYR A 606 13.33 26.37 -14.98
C TYR A 606 11.89 26.34 -14.46
N THR A 607 10.90 26.40 -15.36
CA THR A 607 9.47 26.48 -14.99
C THR A 607 8.76 25.13 -14.98
N THR A 608 9.23 24.13 -15.74
CA THR A 608 8.54 22.85 -15.98
C THR A 608 8.60 21.90 -14.77
N ARG A 609 7.69 22.08 -13.81
CA ARG A 609 7.74 21.45 -12.46
C ARG A 609 6.46 20.69 -12.09
N GLY A 610 5.35 20.97 -12.77
CA GLY A 610 4.04 20.42 -12.47
C GLY A 610 3.46 20.94 -11.16
N ASN A 611 3.78 22.19 -10.79
CA ASN A 611 3.22 22.91 -9.65
C ASN A 611 1.86 23.51 -10.07
N GLN A 612 0.80 23.25 -9.30
CA GLN A 612 -0.58 23.54 -9.72
C GLN A 612 -0.95 25.01 -9.48
N THR A 613 -0.71 25.86 -10.48
CA THR A 613 -0.89 27.31 -10.40
C THR A 613 -2.34 27.77 -10.47
N SER A 614 -3.28 26.97 -10.99
CA SER A 614 -4.70 27.32 -10.93
C SER A 614 -5.64 26.12 -10.81
N VAL A 615 -6.82 26.37 -10.21
CA VAL A 615 -7.96 25.46 -10.22
C VAL A 615 -9.20 26.28 -10.58
N SER A 616 -9.78 26.00 -11.75
CA SER A 616 -10.93 26.72 -12.30
C SER A 616 -12.15 25.81 -12.34
N ASN A 617 -13.20 26.14 -11.58
CA ASN A 617 -14.44 25.36 -11.55
C ASN A 617 -15.53 26.06 -12.36
N LEU A 618 -16.21 25.32 -13.24
CA LEU A 618 -17.28 25.86 -14.08
C LEU A 618 -18.52 26.21 -13.24
N LEU A 619 -18.98 27.46 -13.34
CA LEU A 619 -20.22 27.91 -12.74
C LEU A 619 -21.40 27.51 -13.62
N SER A 620 -22.28 26.64 -13.11
CA SER A 620 -23.45 26.14 -13.84
C SER A 620 -24.61 27.14 -13.93
N THR A 621 -24.77 28.02 -12.93
CA THR A 621 -25.76 29.11 -12.90
C THR A 621 -25.21 30.31 -12.10
N PRO A 622 -25.55 31.57 -12.44
CA PRO A 622 -26.54 31.99 -13.45
C PRO A 622 -25.98 32.19 -14.87
N ALA A 623 -24.65 32.12 -15.06
CA ALA A 623 -24.01 32.37 -16.35
C ALA A 623 -23.09 31.20 -16.76
N PRO A 624 -23.61 30.20 -17.50
CA PRO A 624 -22.83 29.08 -18.02
C PRO A 624 -21.60 29.57 -18.79
N GLY A 625 -20.42 29.03 -18.46
CA GLY A 625 -19.14 29.46 -19.02
C GLY A 625 -18.35 30.46 -18.16
N SER A 626 -18.92 30.93 -17.05
CA SER A 626 -18.15 31.66 -16.03
C SER A 626 -17.32 30.69 -15.18
N TRP A 627 -16.09 31.08 -14.82
CA TRP A 627 -15.16 30.22 -14.08
C TRP A 627 -14.87 30.79 -12.69
N LEU A 628 -14.93 29.93 -11.68
CA LEU A 628 -14.46 30.22 -10.32
C LEU A 628 -13.03 29.71 -10.19
N THR A 629 -12.08 30.59 -10.48
CA THR A 629 -10.64 30.31 -10.48
C THR A 629 -10.00 30.68 -9.15
N THR A 630 -9.37 29.70 -8.50
CA THR A 630 -8.39 29.94 -7.43
C THR A 630 -6.99 29.89 -8.06
N ALA A 631 -6.21 30.96 -7.91
CA ALA A 631 -4.83 31.04 -8.40
C ALA A 631 -3.83 30.83 -7.26
N THR A 632 -2.68 30.20 -7.55
CA THR A 632 -1.61 29.84 -6.61
C THR A 632 -0.25 30.20 -7.20
N THR A 633 0.60 30.89 -6.44
CA THR A 633 2.00 31.15 -6.83
C THR A 633 2.97 30.32 -5.97
N TYR A 634 4.16 30.06 -6.49
CA TYR A 634 5.16 29.17 -5.91
C TYR A 634 6.56 29.81 -5.82
N ASP A 635 7.42 29.26 -4.98
CA ASP A 635 8.88 29.49 -5.05
C ASP A 635 9.61 28.34 -5.77
N ILE A 636 10.92 28.52 -6.02
CA ILE A 636 11.78 27.53 -6.68
C ILE A 636 11.92 26.21 -5.92
N LEU A 637 11.40 26.10 -4.70
CA LEU A 637 11.45 24.90 -3.85
C LEU A 637 10.12 24.13 -3.86
N GLY A 638 9.09 24.64 -4.56
CA GLY A 638 7.75 24.06 -4.58
C GLY A 638 6.84 24.53 -3.45
N ASN A 639 7.28 25.48 -2.61
CA ASN A 639 6.42 26.03 -1.57
C ASN A 639 5.37 26.98 -2.19
N ARG A 640 4.10 26.80 -1.81
CA ARG A 640 3.01 27.73 -2.16
C ARG A 640 3.23 29.07 -1.45
N ARG A 641 3.44 30.15 -2.19
CA ARG A 641 3.75 31.49 -1.65
C ARG A 641 2.53 32.39 -1.51
N GLN A 642 1.56 32.27 -2.40
CA GLN A 642 0.30 33.02 -2.32
C GLN A 642 -0.86 32.17 -2.87
N THR A 643 -2.07 32.49 -2.44
CA THR A 643 -3.29 32.15 -3.18
C THR A 643 -4.24 33.32 -3.25
N THR A 644 -4.91 33.44 -4.40
CA THR A 644 -6.02 34.36 -4.62
C THR A 644 -7.29 33.54 -4.87
N ASP A 645 -8.34 33.78 -4.10
CA ASP A 645 -9.62 33.08 -4.26
C ASP A 645 -10.44 33.64 -5.45
N PRO A 646 -11.56 32.99 -5.85
CA PRO A 646 -12.42 33.47 -6.95
C PRO A 646 -13.12 34.83 -6.70
N LYS A 647 -12.96 35.43 -5.51
CA LYS A 647 -13.42 36.78 -5.15
C LYS A 647 -12.27 37.79 -5.05
N SER A 648 -11.06 37.41 -5.48
CA SER A 648 -9.83 38.21 -5.37
C SER A 648 -9.32 38.43 -3.94
N ASN A 649 -9.76 37.64 -2.95
CA ASN A 649 -9.17 37.67 -1.61
C ASN A 649 -7.80 36.99 -1.65
N LEU A 650 -6.75 37.71 -1.23
CA LEU A 650 -5.38 37.21 -1.17
C LEU A 650 -5.12 36.50 0.17
N THR A 651 -4.26 35.48 0.15
CA THR A 651 -3.66 34.90 1.36
C THR A 651 -2.20 34.56 1.04
N THR A 652 -1.27 35.00 1.88
CA THR A 652 0.18 34.87 1.63
C THR A 652 0.85 33.98 2.65
N TYR A 653 1.88 33.25 2.23
CA TYR A 653 2.55 32.21 3.00
C TYR A 653 4.06 32.46 3.10
N SER A 654 4.58 32.37 4.32
CA SER A 654 6.00 32.45 4.65
C SER A 654 6.54 31.07 5.02
N TYR A 655 7.77 30.82 4.58
CA TYR A 655 8.56 29.62 4.86
C TYR A 655 9.91 30.00 5.48
N THR A 656 10.13 31.27 5.84
CA THR A 656 11.36 31.70 6.52
C THR A 656 11.55 30.90 7.80
N ASP A 657 12.71 30.26 7.95
CA ASP A 657 13.00 29.33 9.04
C ASP A 657 12.61 29.90 10.42
N SER A 658 11.79 29.14 11.15
CA SER A 658 11.33 29.45 12.50
C SER A 658 11.52 28.20 13.36
N TYR A 659 12.70 28.08 13.96
CA TYR A 659 13.11 26.90 14.72
C TYR A 659 13.17 27.16 16.22
N SER A 660 12.90 26.13 17.01
CA SER A 660 12.90 26.18 18.49
C SER A 660 14.29 26.44 19.10
N ASP A 661 15.35 26.38 18.31
CA ASP A 661 16.72 26.79 18.69
C ASP A 661 17.08 28.22 18.25
N GLY A 662 16.18 28.91 17.53
CA GLY A 662 16.38 30.28 17.02
C GLY A 662 17.34 30.40 15.83
N ILE A 663 17.85 29.30 15.28
CA ILE A 663 18.89 29.32 14.23
C ILE A 663 18.25 29.18 12.85
N ASN A 664 18.18 30.30 12.10
CA ASN A 664 17.87 30.29 10.66
C ASN A 664 19.01 29.59 9.89
N ARG A 665 18.66 28.63 9.03
CA ARG A 665 19.56 27.81 8.21
C ARG A 665 19.25 27.93 6.72
N ASN A 666 18.33 28.84 6.34
CA ASN A 666 17.75 28.99 5.00
C ASN A 666 17.20 27.67 4.43
N THR A 667 16.58 26.82 5.25
CA THR A 667 15.98 25.57 4.74
C THR A 667 14.75 25.82 3.89
N PHE A 668 13.95 26.84 4.24
CA PHE A 668 12.61 27.12 3.72
C PHE A 668 11.70 25.88 3.72
N ALA A 669 11.87 24.99 4.70
CA ALA A 669 11.26 23.66 4.69
C ALA A 669 9.81 23.60 5.17
N TYR A 670 9.45 24.46 6.12
CA TYR A 670 8.19 24.39 6.85
C TYR A 670 7.41 25.70 6.73
N PHE A 671 6.09 25.59 6.78
CA PHE A 671 5.18 26.73 6.71
C PHE A 671 5.18 27.47 8.07
N THR A 672 5.84 28.63 8.12
CA THR A 672 6.07 29.34 9.39
C THR A 672 5.09 30.49 9.65
N SER A 673 4.40 31.00 8.62
CA SER A 673 3.29 31.95 8.81
C SER A 673 2.36 32.06 7.62
N THR A 674 1.04 32.23 7.87
CA THR A 674 0.06 32.70 6.88
C THR A 674 -0.44 34.09 7.28
N THR A 675 -0.75 34.91 6.27
CA THR A 675 -1.46 36.18 6.41
C THR A 675 -2.70 36.12 5.53
N ASP A 676 -3.89 36.33 6.12
CA ASP A 676 -5.17 36.30 5.41
C ASP A 676 -5.50 37.65 4.72
N ALA A 677 -6.64 37.71 4.03
CA ALA A 677 -7.09 38.91 3.31
C ALA A 677 -7.48 40.09 4.24
N LEU A 678 -7.58 39.87 5.55
CA LEU A 678 -7.81 40.89 6.57
C LEU A 678 -6.50 41.30 7.26
N ASN A 679 -5.35 40.76 6.83
CA ASN A 679 -4.02 40.89 7.45
C ASN A 679 -3.92 40.22 8.83
N GLN A 680 -4.79 39.27 9.15
CA GLN A 680 -4.66 38.42 10.32
C GLN A 680 -3.54 37.40 10.09
N ILE A 681 -2.66 37.24 11.08
CA ILE A 681 -1.47 36.40 10.99
C ILE A 681 -1.59 35.23 11.95
N THR A 682 -1.33 34.01 11.47
CA THR A 682 -0.95 32.90 12.36
C THR A 682 0.45 32.43 12.00
N SER A 683 1.17 31.90 12.99
CA SER A 683 2.56 31.48 12.82
C SER A 683 2.87 30.20 13.58
N SER A 684 3.93 29.51 13.16
CA SER A 684 4.40 28.24 13.72
C SER A 684 5.91 28.27 13.93
N VAL A 685 6.37 27.65 15.02
CA VAL A 685 7.77 27.36 15.31
C VAL A 685 7.96 25.85 15.29
N TYR A 686 9.06 25.36 14.72
CA TYR A 686 9.32 23.93 14.51
C TYR A 686 10.54 23.44 15.29
N ASN A 687 10.57 22.15 15.62
CA ASN A 687 11.79 21.50 16.06
C ASN A 687 12.65 21.14 14.83
N PHE A 688 13.90 21.63 14.77
CA PHE A 688 14.78 21.39 13.62
C PHE A 688 15.04 19.88 13.38
N ASN A 689 15.29 19.11 14.44
CA ASN A 689 15.70 17.71 14.33
C ASN A 689 14.61 16.80 13.75
N THR A 690 13.33 17.10 13.99
CA THR A 690 12.21 16.20 13.66
C THR A 690 11.19 16.76 12.67
N GLY A 691 11.04 18.09 12.60
CA GLY A 691 9.95 18.76 11.88
C GLY A 691 8.63 18.86 12.68
N LEU A 692 8.61 18.46 13.95
CA LEU A 692 7.43 18.62 14.81
C LEU A 692 7.18 20.10 15.16
N VAL A 693 5.91 20.48 15.31
CA VAL A 693 5.51 21.85 15.67
C VAL A 693 5.80 22.10 17.15
N ALA A 694 6.78 22.95 17.47
CA ALA A 694 7.15 23.31 18.84
C ALA A 694 6.24 24.39 19.45
N SER A 695 5.68 25.29 18.63
CA SER A 695 4.60 26.20 19.07
C SER A 695 3.81 26.77 17.90
N THR A 696 2.63 27.31 18.20
CA THR A 696 1.79 28.09 17.28
C THR A 696 1.33 29.38 17.94
N ALA A 697 1.05 30.42 17.14
CA ALA A 697 0.40 31.66 17.60
C ALA A 697 -0.87 31.95 16.80
N ASP A 698 -1.92 32.40 17.50
CA ASP A 698 -3.19 32.83 16.92
C ASP A 698 -3.13 34.28 16.37
N PRO A 699 -4.20 34.79 15.72
CA PRO A 699 -4.27 36.17 15.22
C PRO A 699 -4.13 37.29 16.26
N ASN A 700 -4.18 36.96 17.55
CA ASN A 700 -4.01 37.88 18.66
C ASN A 700 -2.59 37.80 19.26
N ASN A 701 -1.71 36.97 18.69
CA ASN A 701 -0.37 36.59 19.18
C ASN A 701 -0.40 35.71 20.45
N ASN A 702 -1.51 35.05 20.76
CA ASN A 702 -1.58 34.09 21.86
C ASN A 702 -0.84 32.80 21.48
N VAL A 703 0.23 32.46 22.22
CA VAL A 703 1.10 31.31 21.90
C VAL A 703 0.63 30.03 22.63
N THR A 704 0.48 28.94 21.89
CA THR A 704 0.38 27.56 22.42
C THR A 704 1.66 26.79 22.10
N SER A 705 2.29 26.15 23.09
CA SER A 705 3.56 25.42 22.92
C SER A 705 3.39 23.91 23.11
N HIS A 706 4.13 23.12 22.34
CA HIS A 706 4.14 21.65 22.39
C HIS A 706 5.54 21.14 22.74
N ASN A 707 5.64 20.35 23.81
CA ASN A 707 6.89 19.88 24.39
C ASN A 707 7.10 18.39 24.10
N TYR A 708 8.21 18.03 23.46
CA TYR A 708 8.54 16.64 23.07
C TYR A 708 9.76 16.13 23.85
N ASN A 709 9.60 15.93 25.17
CA ASN A 709 10.70 15.52 26.05
C ASN A 709 10.96 14.00 26.02
N ASP A 710 10.06 13.21 25.44
CA ASP A 710 10.17 11.77 25.26
C ASP A 710 11.18 11.38 24.15
N ILE A 711 11.81 10.21 24.28
CA ILE A 711 12.80 9.69 23.32
C ILE A 711 12.16 9.18 22.02
N MET A 712 10.90 8.77 22.03
CA MET A 712 10.13 8.37 20.83
C MET A 712 9.53 9.57 20.08
N ASN A 713 9.86 10.81 20.48
CA ASN A 713 9.31 12.08 19.98
C ASN A 713 7.80 12.25 20.23
N GLN A 714 7.22 11.61 21.24
CA GLN A 714 5.82 11.80 21.60
C GLN A 714 5.60 13.12 22.35
N GLU A 715 4.42 13.73 22.21
CA GLU A 715 4.12 15.01 22.89
C GLU A 715 3.91 14.78 24.38
N THR A 716 4.75 15.41 25.21
CA THR A 716 4.73 15.27 26.67
C THR A 716 3.94 16.39 27.38
N ALA A 717 3.79 17.56 26.75
CA ALA A 717 2.90 18.61 27.24
C ALA A 717 2.50 19.64 26.18
N THR A 718 1.24 20.07 26.23
CA THR A 718 0.73 21.28 25.59
C THR A 718 0.56 22.37 26.67
N ASN A 719 1.12 23.57 26.47
CA ASN A 719 0.87 24.72 27.33
C ASN A 719 0.05 25.78 26.58
N HIS A 720 -0.99 26.30 27.23
CA HIS A 720 -1.92 27.26 26.64
C HIS A 720 -1.63 28.70 27.12
N PRO A 721 -1.97 29.71 26.30
CA PRO A 721 -1.66 31.13 26.56
C PRO A 721 -2.37 31.72 27.79
N ASP A 722 -3.42 31.07 28.28
CA ASP A 722 -4.18 31.41 29.49
C ASP A 722 -3.59 30.83 30.79
N GLY A 723 -2.48 30.07 30.69
CA GLY A 723 -1.90 29.34 31.83
C GLY A 723 -2.58 27.99 32.12
N GLY A 724 -3.45 27.54 31.22
CA GLY A 724 -3.88 26.15 31.09
C GLY A 724 -2.77 25.24 30.58
N GLN A 725 -2.87 23.95 30.88
CA GLN A 725 -1.86 22.95 30.49
C GLN A 725 -2.51 21.58 30.36
N THR A 726 -2.09 20.81 29.36
CA THR A 726 -2.31 19.37 29.27
C THR A 726 -0.96 18.68 29.23
N THR A 727 -0.73 17.68 30.09
CA THR A 727 0.47 16.84 30.06
C THR A 727 0.12 15.40 29.73
N TYR A 728 1.08 14.69 29.16
CA TYR A 728 0.96 13.30 28.74
C TYR A 728 2.12 12.48 29.31
N SER A 729 1.81 11.29 29.83
CA SER A 729 2.82 10.28 30.17
C SER A 729 2.52 8.97 29.45
N TYR A 730 3.58 8.35 28.94
CA TYR A 730 3.55 7.10 28.20
C TYR A 730 4.18 6.01 29.05
N ASN A 731 3.49 4.88 29.18
CA ASN A 731 3.96 3.69 29.89
C ASN A 731 4.07 2.55 28.88
N ASP A 732 5.20 2.54 28.16
CA ASP A 732 5.51 1.54 27.15
C ASP A 732 6.02 0.26 27.83
N ILE A 733 5.13 -0.73 27.95
CA ILE A 733 5.43 -2.06 28.48
C ILE A 733 4.82 -3.16 27.61
N VAL A 734 5.43 -4.35 27.65
CA VAL A 734 4.89 -5.57 27.03
C VAL A 734 3.55 -5.93 27.70
N ALA A 735 2.49 -6.13 26.92
CA ALA A 735 1.20 -6.57 27.44
C ALA A 735 1.28 -8.03 27.91
N ASN A 736 0.90 -8.26 29.17
CA ASN A 736 0.81 -9.58 29.78
C ASN A 736 -0.51 -9.73 30.56
N PRO A 737 -1.56 -10.28 29.92
CA PRO A 737 -2.86 -10.50 30.55
C PRO A 737 -2.80 -11.35 31.83
N GLY A 738 -1.86 -12.30 31.92
CA GLY A 738 -1.68 -13.15 33.10
C GLY A 738 -1.15 -12.41 34.34
N LEU A 739 -0.59 -11.21 34.17
CA LEU A 739 -0.15 -10.31 35.24
C LEU A 739 -0.98 -9.01 35.32
N GLY A 740 -2.01 -8.87 34.49
CA GLY A 740 -2.78 -7.61 34.36
C GLY A 740 -1.98 -6.43 33.83
N GLN A 741 -0.81 -6.68 33.23
CA GLN A 741 0.11 -5.64 32.73
C GLN A 741 -0.27 -5.23 31.31
N TYR A 742 -0.41 -3.93 31.06
CA TYR A 742 -0.82 -3.37 29.78
C TYR A 742 -0.14 -2.02 29.54
N PRO A 743 0.31 -1.73 28.30
CA PRO A 743 0.81 -0.40 27.94
C PRO A 743 -0.30 0.64 28.11
N SER A 744 0.07 1.88 28.46
CA SER A 744 -0.90 2.94 28.71
C SER A 744 -0.41 4.34 28.40
N THR A 745 -1.38 5.26 28.26
CA THR A 745 -1.12 6.70 28.15
C THR A 745 -2.03 7.43 29.14
N THR A 746 -1.45 8.30 29.97
CA THR A 746 -2.20 9.15 30.90
C THR A 746 -2.19 10.59 30.40
N THR A 747 -3.36 11.18 30.24
CA THR A 747 -3.55 12.60 29.93
C THR A 747 -3.98 13.32 31.20
N THR A 748 -3.25 14.36 31.60
CA THR A 748 -3.58 15.20 32.76
C THR A 748 -3.83 16.62 32.29
N THR A 749 -5.06 17.13 32.43
CA THR A 749 -5.44 18.50 32.05
C THR A 749 -5.68 19.35 33.28
N LYS A 750 -4.98 20.48 33.38
CA LYS A 750 -5.12 21.46 34.47
C LYS A 750 -6.50 22.11 34.42
N ILE A 751 -7.17 22.19 35.57
CA ILE A 751 -8.46 22.89 35.74
C ILE A 751 -8.23 24.20 36.50
N ASP A 752 -7.47 24.14 37.59
CA ASP A 752 -7.01 25.30 38.37
C ASP A 752 -5.63 25.01 38.99
N ASN A 753 -5.16 25.84 39.92
CA ASN A 753 -3.84 25.65 40.54
C ASN A 753 -3.77 24.51 41.59
N SER A 754 -4.87 23.83 41.88
CA SER A 754 -4.95 22.68 42.79
C SER A 754 -5.68 21.45 42.20
N LYS A 755 -6.40 21.59 41.08
CA LYS A 755 -7.18 20.50 40.47
C LYS A 755 -6.76 20.20 39.01
N ASN A 756 -6.67 18.91 38.71
CA ASN A 756 -6.46 18.37 37.37
C ASN A 756 -7.57 17.35 37.03
N LYS A 757 -7.94 17.22 35.76
CA LYS A 757 -8.64 16.04 35.21
C LYS A 757 -7.57 15.05 34.74
N MET A 758 -7.59 13.81 35.24
CA MET A 758 -6.67 12.76 34.80
C MET A 758 -7.43 11.61 34.12
N GLU A 759 -7.00 11.23 32.91
CA GLU A 759 -7.59 10.15 32.11
C GLU A 759 -6.47 9.21 31.61
N THR A 760 -6.43 7.99 32.12
CA THR A 760 -5.51 6.93 31.68
C THR A 760 -6.22 5.99 30.72
N ARG A 761 -5.62 5.72 29.56
CA ARG A 761 -6.08 4.70 28.61
C ARG A 761 -5.09 3.54 28.62
N TYR A 762 -5.57 2.35 28.91
CA TYR A 762 -4.84 1.11 28.78
C TYR A 762 -5.16 0.46 27.44
N PHE A 763 -4.14 -0.07 26.79
CA PHE A 763 -4.26 -0.72 25.48
C PHE A 763 -3.98 -2.21 25.58
N ASP A 764 -4.49 -2.98 24.62
CA ASP A 764 -3.96 -4.33 24.37
C ASP A 764 -2.62 -4.27 23.62
N GLY A 765 -2.01 -5.42 23.34
CA GLY A 765 -0.74 -5.50 22.64
C GLY A 765 -0.80 -5.05 21.17
N MET A 766 -1.98 -4.77 20.61
CA MET A 766 -2.17 -4.19 19.27
C MET A 766 -2.53 -2.69 19.33
N LYS A 767 -2.32 -2.04 20.48
CA LYS A 767 -2.63 -0.63 20.76
C LYS A 767 -4.11 -0.25 20.57
N ARG A 768 -5.05 -1.20 20.70
CA ARG A 768 -6.50 -0.91 20.79
C ARG A 768 -6.86 -0.59 22.24
N VAL A 769 -7.67 0.43 22.50
CA VAL A 769 -8.04 0.85 23.88
C VAL A 769 -8.92 -0.22 24.52
N ARG A 770 -8.41 -0.96 25.51
CA ARG A 770 -9.16 -2.00 26.23
C ARG A 770 -9.86 -1.48 27.49
N GLN A 771 -9.34 -0.40 28.09
CA GLN A 771 -9.91 0.22 29.27
C GLN A 771 -9.55 1.72 29.32
N THR A 772 -10.50 2.56 29.70
CA THR A 772 -10.26 3.96 30.08
C THR A 772 -10.56 4.14 31.56
N VAL A 773 -9.69 4.82 32.28
CA VAL A 773 -9.84 5.16 33.70
C VAL A 773 -9.79 6.68 33.84
N LEU A 774 -10.90 7.27 34.25
CA LEU A 774 -11.01 8.68 34.63
C LEU A 774 -10.87 8.77 36.16
N ASN A 775 -9.99 9.63 36.66
CA ASN A 775 -9.93 9.92 38.09
C ASN A 775 -10.77 11.16 38.42
N ASP A 776 -11.61 11.05 39.45
CA ASP A 776 -12.41 12.14 40.03
C ASP A 776 -12.27 12.16 41.57
N PRO A 777 -12.85 13.14 42.30
CA PRO A 777 -12.72 13.24 43.75
C PRO A 777 -13.25 12.04 44.56
N GLN A 778 -14.02 11.15 43.94
CA GLN A 778 -14.55 9.91 44.51
C GLN A 778 -13.75 8.67 44.05
N GLY A 779 -12.62 8.87 43.36
CA GLY A 779 -11.70 7.83 42.92
C GLY A 779 -11.78 7.53 41.42
N ASN A 780 -11.50 6.28 41.06
CA ASN A 780 -11.42 5.86 39.66
C ASN A 780 -12.79 5.44 39.12
N VAL A 781 -13.15 6.01 37.96
CA VAL A 781 -14.28 5.61 37.11
C VAL A 781 -13.72 4.92 35.87
N LEU A 782 -14.12 3.67 35.66
CA LEU A 782 -13.62 2.78 34.63
C LEU A 782 -14.64 2.65 33.50
N VAL A 783 -14.14 2.48 32.27
CA VAL A 783 -14.91 2.07 31.09
C VAL A 783 -14.10 1.00 30.34
N ASP A 784 -14.61 -0.22 30.31
CA ASP A 784 -14.03 -1.34 29.58
C ASP A 784 -14.49 -1.36 28.13
N THR A 785 -13.66 -1.91 27.25
CA THR A 785 -13.99 -2.15 25.84
C THR A 785 -13.34 -3.44 25.36
N THR A 786 -14.16 -4.35 24.82
CA THR A 786 -13.68 -5.59 24.17
C THR A 786 -13.84 -5.48 22.67
N TYR A 787 -13.05 -6.25 21.93
CA TYR A 787 -13.00 -6.21 20.47
C TYR A 787 -13.50 -7.52 19.87
N ASP A 788 -14.22 -7.41 18.76
CA ASP A 788 -14.48 -8.52 17.86
C ASP A 788 -13.14 -8.89 17.23
N ASN A 789 -12.73 -10.12 17.47
CA ASN A 789 -11.51 -10.71 16.95
C ASN A 789 -11.82 -11.74 15.84
N THR A 790 -13.08 -12.09 15.68
CA THR A 790 -13.56 -13.21 14.85
C THR A 790 -14.03 -12.79 13.45
N SER A 791 -14.73 -11.67 13.31
CA SER A 791 -15.43 -11.33 12.06
C SER A 791 -14.51 -10.92 10.89
N CYS A 792 -14.84 -11.40 9.69
CA CYS A 792 -14.30 -11.03 8.37
C CYS A 792 -14.02 -9.53 8.26
N GLY A 793 -12.75 -9.13 8.13
CA GLY A 793 -12.33 -7.72 8.03
C GLY A 793 -12.65 -6.83 9.25
N CYS A 794 -13.36 -7.35 10.26
CA CYS A 794 -13.85 -6.66 11.44
C CYS A 794 -13.02 -6.96 12.70
N GLY A 795 -11.96 -7.77 12.61
CA GLY A 795 -11.00 -8.04 13.68
C GLY A 795 -10.32 -6.77 14.18
N GLY A 796 -10.89 -6.12 15.21
CA GLY A 796 -10.56 -4.75 15.64
C GLY A 796 -11.74 -3.80 15.81
N SER A 797 -12.96 -4.20 15.44
CA SER A 797 -14.21 -3.49 15.81
C SER A 797 -14.56 -3.73 17.28
N ALA A 798 -15.17 -2.76 17.96
CA ALA A 798 -15.54 -2.92 19.37
C ALA A 798 -16.77 -3.86 19.52
N ALA A 799 -16.56 -5.06 20.08
CA ALA A 799 -17.62 -6.04 20.34
C ALA A 799 -18.44 -5.68 21.58
N SER A 800 -17.85 -5.07 22.61
CA SER A 800 -18.61 -4.58 23.76
C SER A 800 -17.96 -3.38 24.42
N ARG A 801 -18.78 -2.60 25.13
CA ARG A 801 -18.33 -1.44 25.91
C ARG A 801 -19.18 -1.30 27.17
N SER A 802 -18.54 -1.07 28.31
CA SER A 802 -19.25 -0.84 29.57
C SER A 802 -19.82 0.58 29.64
N ASN A 803 -20.83 0.75 30.50
CA ASN A 803 -21.11 2.04 31.13
C ASN A 803 -19.94 2.43 32.05
N PRO A 804 -19.79 3.71 32.43
CA PRO A 804 -18.87 4.13 33.48
C PRO A 804 -19.24 3.48 34.83
N TYR A 805 -18.27 2.89 35.52
CA TYR A 805 -18.46 2.17 36.79
C TYR A 805 -17.23 2.33 37.71
N ARG A 806 -17.36 2.04 39.01
CA ARG A 806 -16.26 1.99 39.99
C ARG A 806 -15.98 0.56 40.46
N ALA A 807 -14.85 0.36 41.12
CA ALA A 807 -14.54 -0.93 41.74
C ALA A 807 -15.59 -1.29 42.80
N GLY A 808 -16.30 -2.41 42.58
CA GLY A 808 -17.42 -2.87 43.43
C GLY A 808 -18.81 -2.66 42.82
N ASP A 809 -18.95 -1.83 41.78
CA ASP A 809 -20.22 -1.65 41.06
C ASP A 809 -20.56 -2.87 40.19
N THR A 810 -21.85 -3.05 39.90
CA THR A 810 -22.30 -3.99 38.86
C THR A 810 -21.95 -3.43 37.47
N VAL A 811 -21.17 -4.18 36.69
CA VAL A 811 -20.71 -3.74 35.37
C VAL A 811 -21.81 -3.98 34.33
N TYR A 812 -22.40 -2.88 33.85
CA TYR A 812 -23.40 -2.88 32.78
C TYR A 812 -22.74 -2.67 31.42
N THR A 813 -22.96 -3.58 30.46
CA THR A 813 -22.24 -3.60 29.18
C THR A 813 -23.19 -3.65 27.99
N THR A 814 -22.94 -2.81 26.98
CA THR A 814 -23.59 -2.90 25.66
C THR A 814 -22.72 -3.76 24.74
N THR A 815 -23.32 -4.72 24.05
CA THR A 815 -22.63 -5.64 23.13
C THR A 815 -23.12 -5.42 21.70
N THR A 816 -22.20 -5.34 20.75
CA THR A 816 -22.44 -5.19 19.31
C THR A 816 -21.99 -6.46 18.61
N LEU A 817 -22.87 -7.07 17.82
CA LEU A 817 -22.55 -8.19 16.95
C LEU A 817 -22.56 -7.72 15.49
N SER A 818 -21.67 -8.29 14.69
CA SER A 818 -21.60 -8.06 13.24
C SER A 818 -22.12 -9.27 12.47
N ASP A 819 -22.35 -9.11 11.19
CA ASP A 819 -22.31 -10.21 10.23
C ASP A 819 -20.90 -10.35 9.63
N THR A 820 -20.72 -11.40 8.85
CA THR A 820 -19.48 -11.73 8.11
C THR A 820 -19.19 -10.78 6.93
N MET A 821 -20.02 -9.75 6.71
CA MET A 821 -19.70 -8.60 5.84
C MET A 821 -19.18 -7.39 6.66
N CYS A 822 -18.89 -7.57 7.95
CA CYS A 822 -18.48 -6.50 8.87
C CYS A 822 -19.57 -5.43 9.08
N ARG A 823 -20.86 -5.78 8.85
CA ARG A 823 -22.00 -4.90 9.13
C ARG A 823 -22.62 -5.26 10.47
N VAL A 824 -22.93 -4.27 11.31
CA VAL A 824 -23.61 -4.52 12.61
C VAL A 824 -24.95 -5.23 12.36
N SER A 825 -25.14 -6.40 12.95
CA SER A 825 -26.32 -7.27 12.84
C SER A 825 -27.23 -7.19 14.06
N GLU A 826 -26.67 -7.00 15.26
CA GLU A 826 -27.43 -6.90 16.52
C GLU A 826 -26.69 -5.97 17.51
N VAL A 827 -27.44 -5.19 18.30
CA VAL A 827 -26.92 -4.47 19.47
C VAL A 827 -27.76 -4.80 20.69
N ARG A 828 -27.11 -5.39 21.70
CA ARG A 828 -27.67 -5.74 22.99
C ARG A 828 -27.35 -4.61 23.98
N PRO A 829 -28.34 -3.80 24.41
CA PRO A 829 -28.17 -2.82 25.47
C PRO A 829 -27.93 -3.50 26.83
N THR A 830 -27.64 -2.68 27.84
CA THR A 830 -27.24 -3.11 29.19
C THR A 830 -28.29 -3.88 29.99
N ASP A 831 -29.55 -3.83 29.56
CA ASP A 831 -30.72 -4.50 30.15
C ASP A 831 -31.17 -5.73 29.34
N TRP A 832 -30.43 -6.11 28.29
CA TRP A 832 -30.73 -7.31 27.51
C TRP A 832 -30.61 -8.59 28.35
N ASN A 833 -31.68 -9.38 28.39
CA ASN A 833 -31.75 -10.61 29.18
C ASN A 833 -31.53 -11.85 28.29
N PRO A 834 -30.48 -12.66 28.51
CA PRO A 834 -30.26 -13.90 27.75
C PRO A 834 -31.37 -14.95 27.95
N GLY A 835 -32.14 -14.87 29.04
CA GLY A 835 -33.34 -15.69 29.26
C GLY A 835 -34.56 -15.25 28.44
N ASN A 836 -34.49 -14.11 27.74
CA ASN A 836 -35.51 -13.66 26.79
C ASN A 836 -34.84 -12.99 25.56
N PRO A 837 -34.13 -13.76 24.72
CA PRO A 837 -33.17 -13.23 23.74
C PRO A 837 -33.80 -12.52 22.53
N THR A 838 -35.14 -12.45 22.47
CA THR A 838 -35.90 -11.74 21.42
C THR A 838 -36.29 -10.32 21.81
N GLN A 839 -36.24 -9.95 23.10
CA GLN A 839 -36.61 -8.63 23.60
C GLN A 839 -35.37 -7.73 23.87
N ASN A 840 -35.63 -6.45 24.12
CA ASN A 840 -34.67 -5.42 24.54
C ASN A 840 -33.35 -5.43 23.76
N LYS A 841 -33.42 -5.31 22.43
CA LYS A 841 -32.26 -5.22 21.53
C LYS A 841 -32.57 -4.45 20.26
N LEU A 842 -31.54 -3.93 19.58
CA LEU A 842 -31.66 -3.49 18.18
C LEU A 842 -31.24 -4.65 17.28
N THR A 843 -32.01 -4.92 16.22
CA THR A 843 -31.67 -5.92 15.20
C THR A 843 -31.59 -5.25 13.83
N TYR A 844 -30.62 -5.65 13.02
CA TYR A 844 -30.43 -5.16 11.66
C TYR A 844 -30.46 -6.33 10.67
N THR A 845 -31.32 -6.22 9.66
CA THR A 845 -31.43 -7.23 8.59
C THR A 845 -31.11 -6.58 7.25
N TYR A 846 -30.10 -7.13 6.57
CA TYR A 846 -29.65 -6.67 5.26
C TYR A 846 -30.21 -7.62 4.18
N SER A 847 -30.81 -7.08 3.13
CA SER A 847 -31.36 -7.88 2.03
C SER A 847 -31.29 -7.13 0.69
N VAL A 848 -30.99 -7.86 -0.38
CA VAL A 848 -30.93 -7.34 -1.76
C VAL A 848 -32.34 -7.06 -2.28
N ASP A 849 -32.53 -5.95 -2.99
CA ASP A 849 -33.77 -5.65 -3.71
C ASP A 849 -33.54 -5.81 -5.22
N MET A 850 -34.37 -6.63 -5.86
CA MET A 850 -34.21 -6.98 -7.28
C MET A 850 -34.69 -5.87 -8.23
N THR A 851 -35.25 -4.77 -7.73
CA THR A 851 -35.82 -3.70 -8.57
C THR A 851 -34.80 -2.64 -9.01
N ASN A 852 -33.94 -2.15 -8.11
CA ASN A 852 -32.76 -1.30 -8.40
C ASN A 852 -31.82 -1.00 -7.21
N LEU A 853 -32.10 -1.49 -5.99
CA LEU A 853 -31.36 -1.12 -4.77
C LEU A 853 -30.30 -2.16 -4.41
N VAL A 854 -29.07 -1.71 -4.16
CA VAL A 854 -27.91 -2.57 -3.82
C VAL A 854 -28.16 -3.37 -2.56
N GLU A 855 -28.73 -2.67 -1.59
CA GLU A 855 -28.97 -3.16 -0.25
C GLU A 855 -30.22 -2.44 0.27
N THR A 856 -31.06 -3.21 0.96
CA THR A 856 -32.03 -2.65 1.90
C THR A 856 -31.69 -3.10 3.32
N LYS A 857 -31.72 -2.13 4.25
CA LYS A 857 -31.43 -2.32 5.66
C LYS A 857 -32.71 -2.13 6.47
N GLU A 858 -33.32 -3.22 6.92
CA GLU A 858 -34.34 -3.19 7.98
C GLU A 858 -33.63 -3.02 9.34
N THR A 859 -34.21 -2.19 10.20
CA THR A 859 -33.81 -1.98 11.59
C THR A 859 -35.05 -2.20 12.45
N ILE A 860 -34.92 -3.00 13.51
CA ILE A 860 -35.96 -3.21 14.52
C ILE A 860 -35.42 -2.69 15.85
N ASP A 861 -36.18 -1.82 16.52
CA ASP A 861 -35.81 -1.24 17.82
C ASP A 861 -36.23 -2.12 19.02
N PRO A 862 -35.80 -1.80 20.27
CA PRO A 862 -36.18 -2.55 21.47
C PRO A 862 -37.68 -2.63 21.75
N ALA A 863 -38.49 -1.74 21.18
CA ALA A 863 -39.95 -1.74 21.28
C ALA A 863 -40.63 -2.46 20.09
N GLY A 864 -39.85 -3.13 19.24
CA GLY A 864 -40.34 -3.86 18.06
C GLY A 864 -40.69 -2.97 16.86
N LYS A 865 -40.44 -1.65 16.93
CA LYS A 865 -40.73 -0.73 15.82
C LYS A 865 -39.70 -0.93 14.72
N LYS A 866 -40.19 -0.96 13.48
CA LYS A 866 -39.36 -1.19 12.30
C LYS A 866 -39.06 0.12 11.57
N LYS A 867 -37.93 0.16 10.86
CA LYS A 867 -37.67 1.12 9.78
C LYS A 867 -36.78 0.48 8.74
N LYS A 868 -37.13 0.60 7.46
CA LYS A 868 -36.34 0.06 6.35
C LYS A 868 -35.73 1.19 5.52
N HIS A 869 -34.50 1.01 5.09
CA HIS A 869 -33.77 1.95 4.22
C HIS A 869 -33.34 1.24 2.95
N GLY A 870 -33.24 1.95 1.83
CA GLY A 870 -32.83 1.42 0.52
C GLY A 870 -31.78 2.29 -0.15
N TYR A 871 -30.71 1.65 -0.65
CA TYR A 871 -29.50 2.33 -1.14
C TYR A 871 -29.23 2.05 -2.62
N ASP A 872 -28.77 3.09 -3.34
CA ASP A 872 -28.43 2.98 -4.77
C ASP A 872 -26.97 2.60 -5.04
N ALA A 873 -26.61 2.48 -6.33
CA ALA A 873 -25.28 2.09 -6.81
C ALA A 873 -24.11 2.95 -6.29
N PHE A 874 -24.39 4.18 -5.80
CA PHE A 874 -23.39 5.06 -5.20
C PHE A 874 -23.44 5.07 -3.66
N GLY A 875 -24.16 4.12 -3.05
CA GLY A 875 -24.35 4.03 -1.60
C GLY A 875 -25.25 5.12 -1.01
N ARG A 876 -26.05 5.80 -1.85
CA ARG A 876 -26.91 6.90 -1.41
C ARG A 876 -28.24 6.34 -0.91
N LEU A 877 -28.73 6.82 0.24
CA LEU A 877 -30.07 6.52 0.73
C LEU A 877 -31.10 7.14 -0.22
N VAL A 878 -31.73 6.34 -1.08
CA VAL A 878 -32.72 6.84 -2.06
C VAL A 878 -34.16 6.65 -1.61
N ILE A 879 -34.41 5.74 -0.66
CA ILE A 879 -35.74 5.53 -0.07
C ILE A 879 -35.64 5.08 1.38
N ALA A 880 -36.57 5.53 2.21
CA ALA A 880 -36.84 4.98 3.54
C ALA A 880 -38.32 4.62 3.64
N TRP A 881 -38.64 3.52 4.32
CA TRP A 881 -39.99 3.07 4.61
C TRP A 881 -40.23 3.00 6.11
N GLU A 882 -41.42 3.45 6.52
CA GLU A 882 -41.87 3.50 7.91
C GLU A 882 -43.21 2.74 8.03
N PRO A 883 -43.39 1.91 9.06
CA PRO A 883 -44.54 1.04 9.15
C PRO A 883 -45.77 1.72 9.77
N ASP A 884 -46.95 1.18 9.46
CA ASP A 884 -48.17 1.38 10.23
C ASP A 884 -48.08 0.73 11.63
N ALA A 885 -49.12 0.91 12.45
CA ALA A 885 -49.23 0.31 13.78
C ALA A 885 -49.33 -1.24 13.77
N SER A 886 -49.49 -1.86 12.60
CA SER A 886 -49.51 -3.32 12.40
C SER A 886 -48.16 -3.88 11.89
N GLY A 887 -47.18 -3.01 11.59
CA GLY A 887 -45.87 -3.38 11.08
C GLY A 887 -45.74 -3.41 9.54
N ASN A 888 -46.76 -2.98 8.78
CA ASN A 888 -46.72 -2.94 7.31
C ASN A 888 -46.10 -1.63 6.82
N TYR A 889 -45.19 -1.68 5.84
CA TYR A 889 -44.55 -0.49 5.26
C TYR A 889 -45.51 0.32 4.35
N THR A 890 -46.37 1.13 4.97
CA THR A 890 -47.35 2.00 4.29
C THR A 890 -46.76 3.35 3.89
N LEU A 891 -45.92 3.96 4.74
CA LEU A 891 -45.30 5.25 4.47
C LEU A 891 -43.93 5.07 3.84
N SER A 892 -43.63 5.87 2.83
CA SER A 892 -42.29 5.95 2.21
C SER A 892 -41.82 7.40 2.08
N THR A 893 -40.51 7.60 2.16
CA THR A 893 -39.84 8.88 1.90
C THR A 893 -38.71 8.64 0.90
N SER A 894 -38.81 9.29 -0.25
CA SER A 894 -37.82 9.21 -1.33
C SER A 894 -36.85 10.40 -1.29
N TYR A 895 -35.61 10.15 -1.72
CA TYR A 895 -34.50 11.11 -1.69
C TYR A 895 -33.85 11.14 -3.07
N GLN A 896 -33.87 12.31 -3.73
CA GLN A 896 -33.35 12.47 -5.08
C GLN A 896 -32.02 13.21 -5.07
N TYR A 897 -31.05 12.74 -5.85
CA TYR A 897 -29.70 13.28 -5.92
C TYR A 897 -29.31 13.63 -7.35
N ASN A 898 -28.56 14.72 -7.53
CA ASN A 898 -27.87 14.98 -8.80
C ASN A 898 -26.66 14.04 -8.99
N ILE A 899 -26.00 14.10 -10.15
CA ILE A 899 -24.88 13.20 -10.46
C ILE A 899 -23.60 13.48 -9.64
N LEU A 900 -23.55 14.65 -8.99
CA LEU A 900 -22.49 15.07 -8.06
C LEU A 900 -22.78 14.63 -6.62
N ASN A 901 -23.73 13.69 -6.46
CA ASN A 901 -24.17 13.09 -5.19
C ASN A 901 -24.66 14.12 -4.16
N LYS A 902 -25.18 15.27 -4.62
CA LYS A 902 -25.87 16.25 -3.77
C LYS A 902 -27.36 15.94 -3.75
N LEU A 903 -27.95 15.94 -2.55
CA LEU A 903 -29.40 15.84 -2.37
C LEU A 903 -30.08 17.07 -3.01
N THR A 904 -31.15 16.83 -3.75
CA THR A 904 -31.88 17.85 -4.54
C THR A 904 -33.37 17.90 -4.22
N SER A 905 -33.96 16.79 -3.79
CA SER A 905 -35.34 16.73 -3.30
C SER A 905 -35.49 15.65 -2.25
N VAL A 906 -36.43 15.86 -1.33
CA VAL A 906 -36.96 14.84 -0.41
C VAL A 906 -38.47 14.86 -0.56
N THR A 907 -39.09 13.70 -0.79
CA THR A 907 -40.53 13.59 -0.99
C THR A 907 -41.06 12.43 -0.16
N GLN A 908 -41.74 12.77 0.94
CA GLN A 908 -42.55 11.85 1.71
C GLN A 908 -43.88 11.60 0.98
N GLY A 909 -44.31 10.35 0.93
CA GLY A 909 -45.60 9.95 0.38
C GLY A 909 -46.78 10.43 1.25
N GLY A 910 -48.00 10.20 0.77
CA GLY A 910 -49.20 10.50 1.55
C GLY A 910 -49.22 9.74 2.87
N GLN A 911 -49.44 10.46 3.97
CA GLN A 911 -49.75 9.87 5.27
C GLN A 911 -51.24 9.46 5.23
N THR A 912 -51.53 8.19 5.51
CA THR A 912 -52.87 7.58 5.49
C THR A 912 -53.32 7.20 6.88
#